data_AF-A0A2H9LBC1-F1
#
_entry.id   AF-A0A2H9LBC1-F1
#
_cell.length_a   1.000
_cell.length_b   1.000
_cell.length_c   1.000
_cell.angle_alpha   90.00
_cell.angle_beta   90.00
_cell.angle_gamma   90.00
#
_symmetry.space_group_name_H-M   'P 1'
#
loop_
_entity.id
_entity.type
_entity.pdbx_description
1 polymer ?
#
loop_
_entity_poly.entity_id
_entity_poly.type
_entity_poly.pdbx_seq_one_letter_code
_entity_poly.pdbx_strand_id
1 'polypeptide(L)'
;MLAGKTEKPKKEKLEKTQKAEEVEETQGTEETEEETQEAEQNNGKIISAETLSKEFKEHSVAEFFKKNRQMLGLYGKIRTLTTIVHEYVTNSLDACEEANILPEIEVKIEELGEEYYVVSTQDNGPGLTKETVGKALGQLLAGTKFHRMVQMRGQQGIGACMKSDTLVPLADGRILPIKEIVDKNMVGIEAISLDLNSLKLVPGKITRCWKPKNPLFVKVKTAKGRAIHLTPENPVLTIKDSEPIWIRADEIKEGMKIAAPNKLFAFTNQLRAIDLFKHEDIQVDEQDILKMLKAKLIQKYGSLTEIAKHLGVKKDRIRNWFTRKMPNNNPRGRPTLQQVITMIKLLGLQEDEILQKITRIGRNGTYVKMPAYIGQDILWLSGFMAGDGHLTSKKDDKWGVNISFTNKDINLINKCKNILEEKFGLKTQQYFHKEKHYCTLQCSSKILSEIFESLGVTRGNKSKCFDLSNTLLQLSDGHIAAYLKGLFDAEGSITQEKRMITLTLYNKKALEKIFYALLRIGIHANINKSREENRITITATENIYKFYQKIGFSSSKKTQKLIELLENKKVNTQTDTIPGINPSVINYLRTEEIALTKLPAAAYSAIHSGNISRYALVQVLNTAGIIGTTGEYLNALANADVSWLTVKEICFEKNEEEFVYDLEIEKYHNFVAGGIICHNSGCTMLSQMTTGKPTKVITGTGNGKTYSLEISIDTKENRPKISNLKEMLKQFRGVAIQTKFKGVLYKESDQGVLEYLRRTAIANPHAQIRFRNPKGILTTFHRSVNKIPKRPMEMKPHPLGVTIDDILSWSKTIDARKTNSFLKKAFDRVGDTSIDKIQQNLRFDLNKDPKQLSWEEAEQIIHAFKQVNFSAPSTEGLCPIGEEHIKKSLENIVKPEIVYTFTRKPTVYSGGFPFQVEVAIAYGGNAGRVVNETTPKEGEVQERRVEIMRYSNRAPLMFDAGTCAITKAVQSIDWKRYAMGDINNAPISLFVNFISAHVPYTGAGKTSIADEEEVMEELRLALMQVGRRTARYIIKKEKEKIKQEKKRVFMKYAIEVARAVGELTKKDPAKIEKKLLDIVIKRLKLEEEQEKKEEAALEEEDDEKLEKELEKLVKKKDAEEKKIKGGKKKSKKAAKESDDE
;
A
#
# COMPACT_ATOMS: atom_id res chain seq x y z
N MET A 1 -23.32 -32.80 -54.87
CA MET A 1 -24.75 -33.18 -54.97
C MET A 1 -25.39 -32.76 -53.67
N LEU A 2 -25.95 -31.54 -53.64
CA LEU A 2 -27.39 -31.19 -53.77
C LEU A 2 -28.15 -31.47 -52.46
N ALA A 3 -28.98 -30.60 -51.88
CA ALA A 3 -29.38 -29.21 -52.12
C ALA A 3 -30.35 -28.78 -50.99
N GLY A 4 -30.56 -27.48 -50.82
CA GLY A 4 -31.68 -26.86 -50.09
C GLY A 4 -31.25 -25.54 -49.43
N LYS A 5 -31.26 -24.37 -50.10
CA LYS A 5 -32.40 -23.46 -50.39
C LYS A 5 -33.21 -23.16 -49.11
N THR A 6 -33.57 -21.94 -48.68
CA THR A 6 -33.80 -20.58 -49.24
C THR A 6 -34.21 -19.75 -47.99
N GLU A 7 -33.78 -18.52 -47.70
CA GLU A 7 -34.24 -17.19 -48.16
C GLU A 7 -34.35 -16.25 -46.93
N LYS A 8 -34.10 -14.95 -47.14
CA LYS A 8 -34.12 -13.85 -46.16
C LYS A 8 -35.51 -13.12 -46.18
N PRO A 9 -35.66 -11.81 -45.85
CA PRO A 9 -36.07 -11.24 -44.55
C PRO A 9 -37.27 -10.23 -44.66
N LYS A 10 -37.50 -9.47 -43.57
CA LYS A 10 -38.25 -8.19 -43.42
C LYS A 10 -39.79 -8.24 -43.31
N LYS A 11 -40.32 -7.55 -42.27
CA LYS A 11 -40.95 -6.22 -42.43
C LYS A 11 -41.30 -5.52 -41.11
N GLU A 12 -41.12 -4.21 -41.15
CA GLU A 12 -41.53 -3.14 -40.22
C GLU A 12 -43.04 -2.88 -40.22
N LYS A 13 -43.51 -2.07 -39.26
CA LYS A 13 -44.26 -0.79 -39.42
C LYS A 13 -44.46 -0.17 -38.03
N LEU A 14 -44.11 1.08 -37.70
CA LEU A 14 -44.41 2.44 -38.22
C LEU A 14 -45.54 3.17 -37.48
N GLU A 15 -45.25 4.44 -37.18
CA GLU A 15 -46.11 5.64 -37.04
C GLU A 15 -46.74 6.04 -35.69
N LYS A 16 -46.37 7.24 -35.19
CA LYS A 16 -46.99 8.56 -35.52
C LYS A 16 -46.14 9.72 -34.96
N THR A 17 -45.50 10.60 -35.77
CA THR A 17 -45.93 11.96 -36.26
C THR A 17 -46.38 12.95 -35.17
N GLN A 18 -45.57 13.99 -34.86
CA GLN A 18 -45.49 15.35 -35.46
C GLN A 18 -46.49 16.38 -34.89
N LYS A 19 -45.97 17.53 -34.43
CA LYS A 19 -46.46 18.93 -34.61
C LYS A 19 -45.54 19.87 -33.80
N ALA A 20 -44.73 20.72 -34.45
CA ALA A 20 -45.03 22.02 -35.08
C ALA A 20 -44.61 23.15 -34.11
N GLU A 21 -43.55 23.91 -34.43
CA GLU A 21 -43.60 25.28 -35.02
C GLU A 21 -44.07 26.28 -33.96
N GLU A 22 -43.52 27.48 -33.77
CA GLU A 22 -42.48 28.31 -34.34
C GLU A 22 -42.45 29.55 -33.42
N VAL A 23 -41.52 30.48 -33.64
CA VAL A 23 -41.66 31.96 -33.56
C VAL A 23 -40.41 32.63 -32.96
N GLU A 24 -39.65 33.18 -33.92
CA GLU A 24 -38.96 34.49 -33.98
C GLU A 24 -37.82 34.79 -32.98
N GLU A 25 -36.58 35.05 -33.43
CA GLU A 25 -36.09 36.23 -34.19
C GLU A 25 -36.33 37.54 -33.39
N THR A 26 -35.40 38.49 -33.19
CA THR A 26 -34.12 38.84 -33.84
C THR A 26 -33.38 39.93 -33.03
N GLN A 27 -32.14 40.22 -33.47
CA GLN A 27 -31.25 41.40 -33.26
C GLN A 27 -30.19 41.27 -32.14
N GLY A 28 -28.89 41.50 -32.35
CA GLY A 28 -28.07 41.89 -33.51
C GLY A 28 -26.59 41.97 -33.03
N THR A 29 -25.63 41.34 -33.70
CA THR A 29 -24.63 41.96 -34.61
C THR A 29 -23.84 43.13 -34.04
N GLU A 30 -22.58 42.88 -33.64
CA GLU A 30 -21.38 43.66 -33.95
C GLU A 30 -20.15 42.86 -33.43
N GLU A 31 -19.00 43.02 -34.08
CA GLU A 31 -17.70 42.36 -33.79
C GLU A 31 -17.43 41.00 -34.48
N THR A 32 -17.57 40.98 -35.80
CA THR A 32 -16.76 40.10 -36.67
C THR A 32 -16.12 40.97 -37.75
N GLU A 33 -14.90 41.48 -37.50
CA GLU A 33 -14.02 41.98 -38.58
C GLU A 33 -12.53 42.11 -38.19
N GLU A 34 -12.12 41.98 -36.92
CA GLU A 34 -10.70 42.09 -36.53
C GLU A 34 -9.92 40.75 -36.48
N GLU A 35 -10.56 39.59 -36.32
CA GLU A 35 -9.80 38.32 -36.17
C GLU A 35 -9.36 37.67 -37.51
N THR A 36 -9.78 38.22 -38.65
CA THR A 36 -9.40 37.72 -39.98
C THR A 36 -8.14 38.35 -40.57
N GLN A 37 -7.44 39.23 -39.85
CA GLN A 37 -6.18 39.85 -40.33
C GLN A 37 -4.91 39.41 -39.59
N GLU A 38 -4.98 38.74 -38.43
CA GLU A 38 -3.75 38.31 -37.72
C GLU A 38 -3.25 36.90 -38.10
N ALA A 39 -3.96 36.15 -38.95
CA ALA A 39 -3.56 34.80 -39.34
C ALA A 39 -2.59 34.71 -40.53
N GLU A 40 -2.24 35.82 -41.20
CA GLU A 40 -1.39 35.80 -42.40
C GLU A 40 0.01 36.41 -42.28
N GLN A 41 0.48 36.75 -41.06
CA GLN A 41 1.87 37.16 -40.86
C GLN A 41 2.52 36.50 -39.66
N ASN A 42 3.05 35.28 -39.84
CA ASN A 42 4.26 34.87 -39.13
C ASN A 42 4.98 33.75 -39.90
N ASN A 43 5.74 34.19 -40.91
CA ASN A 43 6.73 33.36 -41.59
C ASN A 43 7.84 32.94 -40.63
N GLY A 44 8.30 31.70 -40.82
CA GLY A 44 9.14 30.94 -39.89
C GLY A 44 10.39 31.66 -39.42
N LYS A 45 10.50 31.81 -38.10
CA LYS A 45 11.78 31.92 -37.38
C LYS A 45 12.01 30.62 -36.61
N ILE A 46 13.14 29.98 -36.89
CA ILE A 46 13.61 28.82 -36.13
C ILE A 46 13.91 29.28 -34.70
N ILE A 47 13.12 28.81 -33.75
CA ILE A 47 13.24 29.14 -32.32
C ILE A 47 14.36 28.27 -31.72
N SER A 48 15.34 28.88 -31.05
CA SER A 48 16.51 28.17 -30.49
C SER A 48 16.12 27.23 -29.33
N ALA A 49 16.93 26.19 -29.11
CA ALA A 49 16.76 25.23 -28.02
C ALA A 49 16.71 25.87 -26.61
N GLU A 50 17.32 27.05 -26.43
CA GLU A 50 17.28 27.81 -25.17
C GLU A 50 15.93 28.50 -24.94
N THR A 51 15.17 28.76 -26.00
CA THR A 51 13.82 29.33 -25.94
C THR A 51 12.79 28.21 -25.77
N LEU A 52 12.97 27.07 -26.45
CA LEU A 52 12.21 25.82 -26.25
C LEU A 52 12.41 25.22 -24.84
N SER A 53 13.61 25.34 -24.27
CA SER A 53 13.90 24.95 -22.88
C SER A 53 13.16 25.83 -21.85
N LYS A 54 12.78 27.06 -22.20
CA LYS A 54 11.96 27.92 -21.34
C LYS A 54 10.47 27.56 -21.42
N GLU A 55 10.05 26.83 -22.46
CA GLU A 55 8.68 26.32 -22.64
C GLU A 55 8.47 24.93 -22.02
N PHE A 56 9.55 24.19 -21.72
CA PHE A 56 9.51 22.94 -20.96
C PHE A 56 9.02 23.17 -19.51
N LYS A 57 7.79 22.75 -19.19
CA LYS A 57 7.27 22.72 -17.81
C LYS A 57 7.32 21.30 -17.24
N GLU A 58 8.11 21.11 -16.18
CA GLU A 58 8.07 19.90 -15.35
C GLU A 58 6.65 19.70 -14.79
N HIS A 59 6.02 18.54 -15.02
CA HIS A 59 4.77 18.23 -14.36
C HIS A 59 5.02 17.97 -12.87
N SER A 60 4.34 18.73 -12.03
CA SER A 60 4.48 18.61 -10.58
C SER A 60 3.85 17.31 -10.05
N VAL A 61 4.24 16.87 -8.85
CA VAL A 61 3.50 15.87 -8.04
C VAL A 61 2.00 16.11 -8.08
N ALA A 62 1.61 17.38 -8.12
CA ALA A 62 0.24 17.80 -8.17
C ALA A 62 -0.49 17.52 -9.51
N GLU A 63 0.21 17.36 -10.62
CA GLU A 63 -0.36 16.89 -11.89
C GLU A 63 -0.39 15.36 -11.96
N PHE A 64 0.56 14.68 -11.33
CA PHE A 64 0.64 13.22 -11.28
C PHE A 64 -0.57 12.58 -10.56
N PHE A 65 -0.90 13.06 -9.36
CA PHE A 65 -2.08 12.59 -8.62
C PHE A 65 -3.40 13.09 -9.25
N LYS A 66 -3.37 14.15 -10.10
CA LYS A 66 -4.57 14.67 -10.79
C LYS A 66 -5.04 13.66 -11.84
N LYS A 67 -4.08 12.94 -12.46
CA LYS A 67 -4.30 11.81 -13.37
C LYS A 67 -4.60 10.49 -12.63
N ASN A 68 -4.15 10.32 -11.38
CA ASN A 68 -4.19 9.04 -10.64
C ASN A 68 -5.02 9.03 -9.35
N ARG A 69 -6.21 9.65 -9.36
CA ARG A 69 -7.08 9.82 -8.17
C ARG A 69 -7.55 8.52 -7.51
N GLN A 70 -7.55 7.40 -8.24
CA GLN A 70 -8.05 6.10 -7.80
C GLN A 70 -7.28 5.52 -6.58
N MET A 71 -6.00 5.87 -6.43
CA MET A 71 -5.11 5.30 -5.38
C MET A 71 -5.33 5.83 -3.97
N LEU A 72 -5.95 7.00 -3.84
CA LEU A 72 -6.24 7.62 -2.54
C LEU A 72 -7.63 7.19 -1.99
N GLY A 73 -8.29 6.21 -2.63
CA GLY A 73 -9.71 5.91 -2.39
C GLY A 73 -10.67 6.98 -2.93
N LEU A 74 -10.13 7.94 -3.71
CA LEU A 74 -10.82 9.11 -4.27
C LEU A 74 -11.31 8.84 -5.70
N TYR A 75 -12.10 7.79 -5.86
CA TYR A 75 -12.68 7.39 -7.15
C TYR A 75 -14.13 7.86 -7.26
N GLY A 76 -14.43 8.67 -8.27
CA GLY A 76 -15.78 9.24 -8.47
C GLY A 76 -16.02 10.51 -7.65
N LYS A 77 -16.62 11.52 -8.28
CA LYS A 77 -16.68 12.90 -7.78
C LYS A 77 -17.39 13.04 -6.42
N ILE A 78 -18.44 12.23 -6.18
CA ILE A 78 -19.22 12.19 -4.93
C ILE A 78 -18.46 11.45 -3.82
N ARG A 79 -17.82 10.33 -4.14
CA ARG A 79 -17.04 9.53 -3.19
C ARG A 79 -15.84 10.32 -2.68
N THR A 80 -15.12 11.01 -3.57
CA THR A 80 -14.00 11.89 -3.20
C THR A 80 -14.41 12.95 -2.18
N LEU A 81 -15.52 13.66 -2.42
CA LEU A 81 -16.00 14.69 -1.48
C LEU A 81 -16.37 14.09 -0.12
N THR A 82 -17.02 12.93 -0.14
CA THR A 82 -17.47 12.24 1.07
C THR A 82 -16.28 11.72 1.88
N THR A 83 -15.24 11.18 1.22
CA THR A 83 -14.00 10.78 1.88
C THR A 83 -13.26 11.96 2.50
N ILE A 84 -13.22 13.13 1.86
CA ILE A 84 -12.62 14.34 2.46
C ILE A 84 -13.32 14.71 3.77
N VAL A 85 -14.66 14.74 3.76
CA VAL A 85 -15.44 15.03 4.96
C VAL A 85 -15.28 13.93 6.00
N HIS A 86 -15.13 12.67 5.57
CA HIS A 86 -14.84 11.55 6.45
C HIS A 86 -13.56 11.76 7.24
N GLU A 87 -12.46 12.07 6.56
CA GLU A 87 -11.16 12.30 7.18
C GLU A 87 -11.18 13.46 8.17
N TYR A 88 -11.81 14.59 7.83
CA TYR A 88 -11.89 15.72 8.75
C TYR A 88 -12.74 15.41 9.99
N VAL A 89 -13.93 14.82 9.80
CA VAL A 89 -14.86 14.55 10.91
C VAL A 89 -14.36 13.46 11.83
N THR A 90 -13.76 12.38 11.31
CA THR A 90 -13.23 11.28 12.14
C THR A 90 -12.07 11.76 13.00
N ASN A 91 -11.13 12.52 12.43
CA ASN A 91 -10.04 13.13 13.18
C ASN A 91 -10.54 14.08 14.28
N SER A 92 -11.55 14.91 13.99
CA SER A 92 -12.16 15.79 14.99
C SER A 92 -12.84 15.01 16.13
N LEU A 93 -13.55 13.91 15.82
CA LEU A 93 -14.17 13.04 16.81
C LEU A 93 -13.13 12.38 17.73
N ASP A 94 -12.09 11.81 17.13
CA ASP A 94 -11.02 11.13 17.87
C ASP A 94 -10.26 12.11 18.77
N ALA A 95 -9.95 13.31 18.25
CA ALA A 95 -9.29 14.36 19.03
C ALA A 95 -10.12 14.82 20.23
N CYS A 96 -11.45 14.96 20.07
CA CYS A 96 -12.36 15.32 21.16
C CYS A 96 -12.43 14.21 22.24
N GLU A 97 -12.57 12.95 21.82
CA GLU A 97 -12.61 11.80 22.75
C GLU A 97 -11.28 11.62 23.49
N GLU A 98 -10.15 11.82 22.80
CA GLU A 98 -8.81 11.82 23.39
C GLU A 98 -8.49 13.03 24.26
N ALA A 99 -9.29 14.09 24.19
CA ALA A 99 -9.21 15.21 25.11
C ALA A 99 -10.28 15.14 26.21
N ASN A 100 -11.15 14.12 26.17
CA ASN A 100 -12.33 14.00 27.02
C ASN A 100 -13.23 15.26 26.95
N ILE A 101 -13.45 15.76 25.73
CA ILE A 101 -14.32 16.89 25.39
C ILE A 101 -15.53 16.36 24.62
N LEU A 102 -16.73 16.86 24.92
CA LEU A 102 -17.93 16.52 24.14
C LEU A 102 -17.82 17.12 22.73
N PRO A 103 -17.84 16.31 21.66
CA PRO A 103 -17.60 16.82 20.32
C PRO A 103 -18.68 17.80 19.86
N GLU A 104 -18.24 18.96 19.38
CA GLU A 104 -19.04 19.91 18.59
C GLU A 104 -18.32 20.14 17.28
N ILE A 105 -18.89 19.61 16.20
CA ILE A 105 -18.29 19.64 14.87
C ILE A 105 -19.20 20.41 13.94
N GLU A 106 -18.66 21.39 13.24
CA GLU A 106 -19.35 22.15 12.22
C GLU A 106 -18.71 21.89 10.87
N VAL A 107 -19.49 21.42 9.91
CA VAL A 107 -19.09 21.15 8.53
C VAL A 107 -19.87 22.08 7.62
N LYS A 108 -19.18 22.81 6.75
CA LYS A 108 -19.78 23.74 5.80
C LYS A 108 -19.23 23.46 4.41
N ILE A 109 -20.12 23.27 3.43
CA ILE A 109 -19.74 23.14 2.03
C ILE A 109 -20.35 24.31 1.26
N GLU A 110 -19.51 25.05 0.54
CA GLU A 110 -19.94 26.17 -0.31
C GLU A 110 -19.57 25.87 -1.75
N GLU A 111 -20.51 26.08 -2.68
CA GLU A 111 -20.24 25.98 -4.11
C GLU A 111 -19.64 27.29 -4.62
N LEU A 112 -18.52 27.19 -5.34
CA LEU A 112 -17.86 28.33 -5.99
C LEU A 112 -18.02 28.30 -7.51
N GLY A 113 -18.54 27.21 -8.06
CA GLY A 113 -18.71 26.95 -9.49
C GLY A 113 -18.88 25.45 -9.75
N GLU A 114 -18.99 25.07 -11.02
CA GLU A 114 -19.20 23.67 -11.41
C GLU A 114 -18.08 22.77 -10.87
N GLU A 115 -18.46 21.77 -10.06
CA GLU A 115 -17.53 20.82 -9.42
C GLU A 115 -16.44 21.46 -8.55
N TYR A 116 -16.68 22.68 -8.09
CA TYR A 116 -15.73 23.47 -7.31
C TYR A 116 -16.36 23.88 -5.98
N TYR A 117 -15.87 23.30 -4.89
CA TYR A 117 -16.41 23.51 -3.56
C TYR A 117 -15.35 23.94 -2.55
N VAL A 118 -15.76 24.76 -1.58
CA VAL A 118 -15.03 24.98 -0.32
C VAL A 118 -15.60 24.02 0.71
N VAL A 119 -14.76 23.22 1.34
CA VAL A 119 -15.12 22.41 2.50
C VAL A 119 -14.46 23.03 3.71
N SER A 120 -15.27 23.43 4.69
CA SER A 120 -14.82 23.93 5.98
C SER A 120 -15.26 22.96 7.07
N THR A 121 -14.38 22.61 7.99
CA THR A 121 -14.69 21.80 9.18
C THR A 121 -14.11 22.48 10.41
N GLN A 122 -14.89 22.61 11.47
CA GLN A 122 -14.47 23.21 12.73
C GLN A 122 -14.85 22.28 13.88
N ASP A 123 -13.92 22.04 14.80
CA ASP A 123 -14.15 21.29 16.03
C ASP A 123 -13.82 22.11 17.28
N ASN A 124 -14.24 21.57 18.44
CA ASN A 124 -13.95 22.10 19.77
C ASN A 124 -12.91 21.25 20.54
N GLY A 125 -12.09 20.49 19.83
CA GLY A 125 -11.11 19.56 20.40
C GLY A 125 -9.96 20.23 21.16
N PRO A 126 -8.86 19.51 21.45
CA PRO A 126 -7.72 20.06 22.18
C PRO A 126 -6.96 21.16 21.42
N GLY A 127 -7.19 21.27 20.10
CA GLY A 127 -6.40 22.12 19.22
C GLY A 127 -5.00 21.58 18.95
N LEU A 128 -4.32 22.19 17.99
CA LEU A 128 -2.94 21.94 17.60
C LEU A 128 -2.05 23.13 17.99
N THR A 129 -0.82 22.85 18.42
CA THR A 129 0.18 23.88 18.74
C THR A 129 0.91 24.34 17.46
N LYS A 130 1.66 25.44 17.53
CA LYS A 130 2.45 25.94 16.40
C LYS A 130 3.45 24.90 15.86
N GLU A 131 3.97 24.04 16.74
CA GLU A 131 4.96 23.02 16.43
C GLU A 131 4.32 21.74 15.86
N THR A 132 3.07 21.44 16.22
CA THR A 132 2.36 20.22 15.80
C THR A 132 1.43 20.44 14.62
N VAL A 133 0.92 21.65 14.41
CA VAL A 133 -0.03 21.96 13.32
C VAL A 133 0.54 21.67 11.93
N GLY A 134 1.81 22.01 11.70
CA GLY A 134 2.50 21.67 10.45
C GLY A 134 2.71 20.16 10.29
N LYS A 135 3.01 19.44 11.37
CA LYS A 135 3.22 17.99 11.34
C LYS A 135 1.91 17.22 11.15
N ALA A 136 0.81 17.73 11.69
CA ALA A 136 -0.50 17.08 11.63
C ALA A 136 -1.19 17.29 10.28
N LEU A 137 -1.04 18.47 9.66
CA LEU A 137 -1.84 18.87 8.49
C LEU A 137 -1.02 19.14 7.23
N GLY A 138 0.31 19.32 7.33
CA GLY A 138 1.18 19.61 6.19
C GLY A 138 2.32 18.60 6.02
N GLN A 139 2.18 17.41 6.60
CA GLN A 139 3.05 16.26 6.35
C GLN A 139 2.20 15.04 6.01
N LEU A 140 2.58 14.35 4.95
CA LEU A 140 2.02 13.06 4.60
C LEU A 140 2.43 12.03 5.67
N LEU A 141 1.52 11.12 6.06
CA LEU A 141 1.78 9.93 6.90
C LEU A 141 2.09 10.16 8.39
N ALA A 142 1.60 11.23 9.01
CA ALA A 142 1.76 11.44 10.45
C ALA A 142 0.74 10.61 11.28
N GLY A 143 1.17 9.50 11.89
CA GLY A 143 0.36 8.73 12.85
C GLY A 143 1.19 7.85 13.79
N THR A 144 1.06 8.04 15.12
CA THR A 144 1.90 7.39 16.16
C THR A 144 1.29 6.13 16.80
N LYS A 145 0.25 5.51 16.21
CA LYS A 145 -0.64 4.61 16.97
C LYS A 145 -0.83 3.18 16.40
N PHE A 146 -0.06 2.75 15.40
CA PHE A 146 -0.26 1.48 14.67
C PHE A 146 0.11 0.18 15.41
N HIS A 147 0.51 0.22 16.69
CA HIS A 147 1.11 -0.94 17.38
C HIS A 147 0.27 -1.53 18.51
N ARG A 148 -0.96 -1.06 18.71
CA ARG A 148 -1.77 -1.46 19.87
C ARG A 148 -3.03 -2.21 19.42
N MET A 149 -3.30 -3.34 20.05
CA MET A 149 -4.54 -4.11 19.93
C MET A 149 -5.69 -3.34 20.59
N VAL A 150 -6.20 -2.32 19.91
CA VAL A 150 -7.16 -1.34 20.44
C VAL A 150 -8.12 -0.94 19.32
N GLN A 151 -9.41 -0.81 19.62
CA GLN A 151 -10.39 -0.28 18.65
C GLN A 151 -9.99 1.11 18.13
N MET A 152 -10.03 1.30 16.80
CA MET A 152 -9.81 2.60 16.15
C MET A 152 -10.86 2.88 15.06
N ARG A 153 -11.22 4.16 14.86
CA ARG A 153 -12.23 4.62 13.90
C ARG A 153 -11.69 4.89 12.48
N GLY A 154 -10.40 5.20 12.35
CA GLY A 154 -9.83 5.76 11.12
C GLY A 154 -9.21 4.76 10.13
N GLN A 155 -9.12 5.20 8.87
CA GLN A 155 -8.27 4.68 7.82
C GLN A 155 -7.12 5.66 7.52
N GLN A 156 -5.88 5.15 7.53
CA GLN A 156 -4.72 5.61 6.75
C GLN A 156 -4.20 7.07 6.89
N GLY A 157 -3.11 7.19 7.66
CA GLY A 157 -1.86 7.55 6.99
C GLY A 157 -1.29 6.28 6.35
N ILE A 158 -1.27 6.16 5.02
CA ILE A 158 -0.76 4.95 4.34
C ILE A 158 0.77 4.88 4.43
N GLY A 159 1.29 4.33 5.53
CA GLY A 159 2.69 3.91 5.61
C GLY A 159 2.93 2.72 4.70
N ALA A 160 3.29 2.99 3.44
CA ALA A 160 3.82 2.02 2.50
C ALA A 160 5.20 1.58 3.01
N CYS A 161 5.44 0.30 3.36
CA CYS A 161 6.71 -0.11 3.97
C CYS A 161 7.24 -1.48 3.48
N MET A 162 8.54 -1.73 3.61
CA MET A 162 9.20 -2.91 3.04
C MET A 162 10.02 -3.67 4.09
N LYS A 163 10.41 -4.91 3.75
CA LYS A 163 11.26 -5.76 4.59
C LYS A 163 12.68 -5.22 4.73
N SER A 164 13.33 -5.49 5.87
CA SER A 164 14.65 -4.92 6.22
C SER A 164 15.77 -5.18 5.22
N ASP A 165 15.76 -6.35 4.58
CA ASP A 165 16.78 -6.81 3.65
C ASP A 165 16.59 -6.30 2.21
N THR A 166 15.50 -5.57 1.96
CA THR A 166 15.19 -5.01 0.63
C THR A 166 16.29 -4.05 0.20
N LEU A 167 16.96 -4.37 -0.91
CA LEU A 167 18.03 -3.54 -1.46
C LEU A 167 17.45 -2.33 -2.20
N VAL A 168 18.01 -1.16 -1.89
CA VAL A 168 17.72 0.13 -2.52
C VAL A 168 18.99 0.65 -3.21
N PRO A 169 18.98 0.81 -4.54
CA PRO A 169 20.08 1.46 -5.24
C PRO A 169 20.00 2.99 -5.04
N LEU A 170 21.11 3.56 -4.62
CA LEU A 170 21.30 4.99 -4.43
C LEU A 170 21.85 5.63 -5.70
N ALA A 171 21.59 6.92 -5.88
CA ALA A 171 22.02 7.68 -7.04
C ALA A 171 23.52 7.99 -7.04
N ASP A 172 24.27 7.58 -6.02
CA ASP A 172 25.74 7.64 -5.96
C ASP A 172 26.42 6.30 -6.29
N GLY A 173 25.62 5.27 -6.61
CA GLY A 173 26.08 3.95 -7.03
C GLY A 173 26.05 2.90 -5.92
N ARG A 174 25.88 3.31 -4.65
CA ARG A 174 25.79 2.35 -3.54
C ARG A 174 24.48 1.57 -3.60
N ILE A 175 24.49 0.32 -3.12
CA ILE A 175 23.30 -0.52 -3.03
C ILE A 175 23.23 -1.06 -1.61
N LEU A 176 22.27 -0.53 -0.85
CA LEU A 176 22.16 -0.78 0.58
C LEU A 176 20.82 -1.42 0.92
N PRO A 177 20.76 -2.31 1.92
CA PRO A 177 19.50 -2.70 2.52
C PRO A 177 18.79 -1.48 3.10
N ILE A 178 17.48 -1.39 2.93
CA ILE A 178 16.69 -0.25 3.42
C ILE A 178 16.85 -0.04 4.93
N LYS A 179 16.98 -1.13 5.70
CA LYS A 179 17.27 -1.05 7.14
C LYS A 179 18.54 -0.28 7.44
N GLU A 180 19.60 -0.46 6.65
CA GLU A 180 20.86 0.25 6.88
C GLU A 180 20.71 1.75 6.57
N ILE A 181 19.97 2.10 5.52
CA ILE A 181 19.67 3.49 5.16
C ILE A 181 18.89 4.17 6.29
N VAL A 182 17.88 3.49 6.81
CA VAL A 182 17.02 4.01 7.88
C VAL A 182 17.74 4.07 9.23
N ASP A 183 18.42 2.99 9.64
CA ASP A 183 19.11 2.91 10.93
C ASP A 183 20.29 3.91 10.99
N LYS A 184 20.94 4.21 9.86
CA LYS A 184 21.98 5.27 9.76
C LYS A 184 21.41 6.67 9.51
N ASN A 185 20.10 6.81 9.37
CA ASN A 185 19.39 8.06 9.09
C ASN A 185 20.02 8.84 7.92
N MET A 186 20.13 8.18 6.76
CA MET A 186 20.78 8.69 5.53
C MET A 186 19.97 9.79 4.80
N VAL A 187 19.37 10.71 5.54
CA VAL A 187 18.64 11.88 5.01
C VAL A 187 19.61 12.79 4.24
N GLY A 188 19.16 13.30 3.09
CA GLY A 188 19.93 14.13 2.17
C GLY A 188 20.66 13.36 1.08
N ILE A 189 20.72 12.03 1.17
CA ILE A 189 21.28 11.17 0.12
C ILE A 189 20.20 10.85 -0.90
N GLU A 190 20.58 10.73 -2.18
CA GLU A 190 19.64 10.49 -3.27
C GLU A 190 19.44 9.00 -3.54
N ALA A 191 18.19 8.55 -3.60
CA ALA A 191 17.77 7.24 -4.09
C ALA A 191 17.31 7.33 -5.55
N ILE A 192 17.36 6.22 -6.28
CA ILE A 192 16.88 6.19 -7.67
C ILE A 192 15.34 6.17 -7.68
N SER A 193 14.75 7.14 -8.38
CA SER A 193 13.29 7.35 -8.50
C SER A 193 12.86 7.30 -9.95
N LEU A 194 11.56 7.15 -10.22
CA LEU A 194 10.98 7.22 -11.57
C LEU A 194 10.22 8.54 -11.74
N ASP A 195 10.55 9.29 -12.79
CA ASP A 195 9.69 10.38 -13.27
C ASP A 195 8.58 9.78 -14.15
N LEU A 196 7.32 9.97 -13.75
CA LEU A 196 6.16 9.36 -14.40
C LEU A 196 5.77 10.07 -15.71
N ASN A 197 6.35 11.23 -15.99
CA ASN A 197 6.12 11.95 -17.25
C ASN A 197 7.05 11.45 -18.35
N SER A 198 8.36 11.43 -18.08
CA SER A 198 9.36 10.95 -19.03
C SER A 198 9.52 9.44 -19.02
N LEU A 199 9.02 8.75 -17.98
CA LEU A 199 9.31 7.35 -17.67
C LEU A 199 10.81 7.05 -17.58
N LYS A 200 11.60 8.07 -17.22
CA LYS A 200 13.05 7.98 -16.98
C LYS A 200 13.35 7.87 -15.50
N LEU A 201 14.43 7.15 -15.20
CA LEU A 201 14.92 7.12 -13.82
C LEU A 201 15.71 8.39 -13.52
N VAL A 202 15.48 8.96 -12.33
CA VAL A 202 16.01 10.25 -11.87
C VAL A 202 16.48 10.13 -10.42
N PRO A 203 17.54 10.85 -9.99
CA PRO A 203 17.90 10.94 -8.58
C PRO A 203 16.82 11.66 -7.78
N GLY A 204 16.39 11.07 -6.66
CA GLY A 204 15.42 11.66 -5.73
C GLY A 204 15.98 11.67 -4.32
N LYS A 205 16.02 12.84 -3.69
CA LYS A 205 16.64 13.02 -2.37
C LYS A 205 15.77 12.41 -1.25
N ILE A 206 16.39 11.64 -0.35
CA ILE A 206 15.74 11.10 0.83
C ILE A 206 15.55 12.24 1.84
N THR A 207 14.31 12.57 2.17
CA THR A 207 13.98 13.60 3.17
C THR A 207 13.76 12.99 4.55
N ARG A 208 13.25 11.75 4.63
CA ARG A 208 12.98 11.03 5.87
C ARG A 208 13.11 9.52 5.74
N CYS A 209 13.39 8.88 6.87
CA CYS A 209 13.53 7.44 7.03
C CYS A 209 12.51 6.96 8.07
N TRP A 210 11.73 5.92 7.75
CA TRP A 210 10.65 5.40 8.59
C TRP A 210 10.93 3.97 9.04
N LYS A 211 10.57 3.65 10.29
CA LYS A 211 10.74 2.32 10.91
C LYS A 211 9.50 1.89 11.72
N PRO A 212 8.31 1.73 11.12
CA PRO A 212 7.13 1.26 11.83
C PRO A 212 7.17 -0.28 12.00
N LYS A 213 6.39 -0.83 12.93
CA LYS A 213 6.12 -2.28 12.97
C LYS A 213 4.90 -2.61 12.10
N ASN A 214 4.95 -3.72 11.38
CA ASN A 214 3.83 -4.25 10.59
C ASN A 214 3.89 -5.79 10.63
N PRO A 215 2.78 -6.50 10.87
CA PRO A 215 2.78 -7.96 11.01
C PRO A 215 2.73 -8.75 9.68
N LEU A 216 2.52 -8.13 8.51
CA LEU A 216 2.22 -8.86 7.28
C LEU A 216 3.02 -8.35 6.06
N PHE A 217 3.46 -9.29 5.23
CA PHE A 217 4.03 -9.03 3.91
C PHE A 217 3.26 -9.73 2.79
N VAL A 218 3.24 -9.08 1.64
CA VAL A 218 2.97 -9.64 0.32
C VAL A 218 4.30 -9.76 -0.40
N LYS A 219 4.68 -10.99 -0.71
CA LYS A 219 5.82 -11.29 -1.55
C LYS A 219 5.38 -11.31 -3.00
N VAL A 220 5.98 -10.46 -3.80
CA VAL A 220 5.71 -10.36 -5.24
C VAL A 220 6.95 -10.83 -5.97
N LYS A 221 6.80 -11.86 -6.81
CA LYS A 221 7.90 -12.38 -7.63
C LYS A 221 7.53 -12.37 -9.10
N THR A 222 8.42 -11.80 -9.90
CA THR A 222 8.26 -11.63 -11.35
C THR A 222 8.78 -12.84 -12.13
N ALA A 223 8.36 -12.97 -13.39
CA ALA A 223 8.81 -14.00 -14.32
C ALA A 223 10.33 -13.97 -14.58
N LYS A 224 10.98 -12.80 -14.46
CA LYS A 224 12.44 -12.64 -14.55
C LYS A 224 13.16 -12.89 -13.22
N GLY A 225 12.45 -13.37 -12.19
CA GLY A 225 13.02 -13.78 -10.92
C GLY A 225 13.27 -12.66 -9.90
N ARG A 226 12.86 -11.42 -10.19
CA ARG A 226 12.87 -10.32 -9.21
C ARG A 226 11.83 -10.62 -8.13
N ALA A 227 12.17 -10.46 -6.87
CA ALA A 227 11.28 -10.69 -5.74
C ALA A 227 11.40 -9.56 -4.73
N ILE A 228 10.26 -9.12 -4.19
CA ILE A 228 10.18 -8.10 -3.15
C ILE A 228 9.14 -8.49 -2.11
N HIS A 229 9.37 -8.11 -0.86
CA HIS A 229 8.41 -8.27 0.23
C HIS A 229 7.92 -6.88 0.64
N LEU A 230 6.64 -6.65 0.42
CA LEU A 230 5.96 -5.36 0.60
C LEU A 230 4.86 -5.53 1.62
N THR A 231 4.57 -4.53 2.45
CA THR A 231 3.29 -4.51 3.16
C THR A 231 2.11 -4.46 2.16
N PRO A 232 0.94 -5.05 2.48
CA PRO A 232 -0.21 -5.14 1.58
C PRO A 232 -0.62 -3.81 0.92
N GLU A 233 -0.53 -2.73 1.67
CA GLU A 233 -0.91 -1.38 1.26
C GLU A 233 0.07 -0.68 0.32
N ASN A 234 1.28 -1.22 0.09
CA ASN A 234 2.25 -0.60 -0.82
C ASN A 234 1.71 -0.51 -2.24
N PRO A 235 1.72 0.69 -2.84
CA PRO A 235 1.44 0.83 -4.25
C PRO A 235 2.64 0.34 -5.08
N VAL A 236 2.34 -0.51 -6.06
CA VAL A 236 3.26 -0.98 -7.12
C VAL A 236 2.73 -0.51 -8.46
N LEU A 237 3.62 0.00 -9.31
CA LEU A 237 3.23 0.53 -10.61
C LEU A 237 2.93 -0.64 -11.58
N THR A 238 1.73 -0.67 -12.16
CA THR A 238 1.28 -1.54 -13.25
C THR A 238 0.97 -0.70 -14.49
N ILE A 239 0.64 -1.35 -15.60
CA ILE A 239 0.13 -0.70 -16.82
C ILE A 239 -1.25 -1.26 -17.17
N LYS A 240 -2.20 -0.38 -17.48
CA LYS A 240 -3.54 -0.75 -17.92
C LYS A 240 -3.97 0.24 -19.00
N ASP A 241 -4.52 -0.27 -20.11
CA ASP A 241 -4.96 0.55 -21.25
C ASP A 241 -3.86 1.50 -21.78
N SER A 242 -2.60 1.05 -21.74
CA SER A 242 -1.39 1.80 -22.10
C SER A 242 -0.98 2.92 -21.15
N GLU A 243 -1.64 3.09 -20.01
CA GLU A 243 -1.29 4.09 -19.00
C GLU A 243 -0.65 3.44 -17.75
N PRO A 244 0.43 4.02 -17.20
CA PRO A 244 0.98 3.61 -15.91
C PRO A 244 -0.01 3.93 -14.77
N ILE A 245 -0.40 2.91 -14.01
CA ILE A 245 -1.32 3.03 -12.86
C ILE A 245 -0.71 2.29 -11.68
N TRP A 246 -0.68 2.87 -10.49
CA TRP A 246 -0.35 2.15 -9.26
C TRP A 246 -1.53 1.30 -8.75
N ILE A 247 -1.22 0.08 -8.33
CA ILE A 247 -2.13 -0.85 -7.68
C ILE A 247 -1.51 -1.30 -6.36
N ARG A 248 -2.32 -1.67 -5.38
CA ARG A 248 -1.78 -2.16 -4.11
C ARG A 248 -1.16 -3.54 -4.26
N ALA A 249 -0.16 -3.85 -3.45
CA ALA A 249 0.56 -5.11 -3.50
C ALA A 249 -0.35 -6.33 -3.30
N ASP A 250 -1.37 -6.23 -2.45
CA ASP A 250 -2.38 -7.28 -2.21
C ASP A 250 -3.42 -7.44 -3.32
N GLU A 251 -3.57 -6.46 -4.21
CA GLU A 251 -4.48 -6.50 -5.35
C GLU A 251 -3.80 -7.05 -6.61
N ILE A 252 -2.48 -7.23 -6.58
CA ILE A 252 -1.72 -7.86 -7.67
C ILE A 252 -2.17 -9.31 -7.78
N LYS A 253 -2.34 -9.78 -9.02
CA LYS A 253 -2.61 -11.19 -9.35
C LYS A 253 -1.51 -11.74 -10.24
N GLU A 254 -1.30 -13.06 -10.18
CA GLU A 254 -0.44 -13.75 -11.13
C GLU A 254 -0.89 -13.43 -12.57
N GLY A 255 0.09 -13.19 -13.45
CA GLY A 255 -0.15 -12.74 -14.82
C GLY A 255 -0.20 -11.22 -15.02
N MET A 256 -0.44 -10.42 -13.96
CA MET A 256 -0.36 -8.95 -14.06
C MET A 256 1.07 -8.48 -14.36
N LYS A 257 1.24 -7.31 -14.98
CA LYS A 257 2.56 -6.78 -15.34
C LYS A 257 2.92 -5.54 -14.52
N ILE A 258 4.01 -5.62 -13.78
CA ILE A 258 4.49 -4.53 -12.91
C ILE A 258 5.74 -3.86 -13.45
N ALA A 259 5.93 -2.58 -13.13
CA ALA A 259 7.06 -1.78 -13.55
C ALA A 259 8.33 -2.19 -12.83
N ALA A 260 9.39 -2.36 -13.60
CA ALA A 260 10.69 -2.75 -13.10
C ALA A 260 11.78 -1.99 -13.87
N PRO A 261 12.79 -1.37 -13.22
CA PRO A 261 13.85 -0.65 -13.91
C PRO A 261 14.56 -1.55 -14.93
N ASN A 262 14.84 -1.00 -16.12
CA ASN A 262 15.54 -1.69 -17.21
C ASN A 262 17.02 -1.27 -17.33
N LYS A 263 17.41 -0.14 -16.72
CA LYS A 263 18.76 0.42 -16.73
C LYS A 263 18.96 1.25 -15.46
N LEU A 264 20.17 1.33 -14.92
CA LEU A 264 20.52 2.26 -13.83
C LEU A 264 21.58 3.27 -14.29
N PHE A 265 21.82 4.31 -13.50
CA PHE A 265 22.82 5.34 -13.81
C PHE A 265 24.23 4.78 -13.93
N ALA A 266 24.98 5.33 -14.89
CA ALA A 266 26.41 5.13 -15.00
C ALA A 266 27.15 6.16 -14.17
N PHE A 267 28.29 5.76 -13.62
CA PHE A 267 29.17 6.60 -12.81
C PHE A 267 30.53 6.74 -13.51
N THR A 268 31.27 7.80 -13.18
CA THR A 268 32.60 8.07 -13.76
C THR A 268 33.71 8.11 -12.71
N ASN A 269 33.41 7.78 -11.45
CA ASN A 269 34.38 7.84 -10.37
C ASN A 269 35.57 6.90 -10.61
N GLN A 270 36.76 7.40 -10.29
CA GLN A 270 37.99 6.64 -10.18
C GLN A 270 38.39 6.51 -8.71
N LEU A 271 39.08 5.43 -8.38
CA LEU A 271 39.49 5.13 -7.02
C LEU A 271 41.00 5.25 -6.92
N ARG A 272 41.47 6.18 -6.08
CA ARG A 272 42.88 6.24 -5.73
C ARG A 272 43.20 5.03 -4.88
N ALA A 273 44.34 4.42 -5.19
CA ALA A 273 44.73 3.17 -4.58
C ALA A 273 45.01 3.34 -3.08
N ILE A 274 45.51 4.51 -2.68
CA ILE A 274 45.77 4.90 -1.28
C ILE A 274 44.51 5.08 -0.43
N ASP A 275 43.37 5.43 -1.03
CA ASP A 275 42.10 5.68 -0.30
C ASP A 275 41.46 4.37 0.20
N LEU A 276 41.96 3.23 -0.26
CA LEU A 276 41.51 1.90 0.16
C LEU A 276 41.98 1.49 1.55
N PHE A 277 42.86 2.28 2.17
CA PHE A 277 43.55 1.91 3.40
C PHE A 277 43.33 2.92 4.53
N LYS A 278 43.47 2.45 5.77
CA LYS A 278 43.48 3.34 6.93
C LYS A 278 44.79 4.12 6.98
N HIS A 279 44.72 5.45 7.02
CA HIS A 279 45.89 6.32 6.93
C HIS A 279 46.90 6.13 8.08
N GLU A 280 46.45 5.64 9.24
CA GLU A 280 47.30 5.39 10.42
C GLU A 280 48.18 4.14 10.28
N ASP A 281 47.74 3.19 9.46
CA ASP A 281 48.31 1.85 9.37
C ASP A 281 49.38 1.70 8.27
N ILE A 282 49.38 2.62 7.30
CA ILE A 282 50.25 2.57 6.13
C ILE A 282 51.41 3.52 6.26
N GLN A 283 52.60 3.04 5.91
CA GLN A 283 53.84 3.80 5.84
C GLN A 283 54.15 4.21 4.40
N VAL A 284 54.63 5.43 4.21
CA VAL A 284 55.01 5.97 2.90
C VAL A 284 56.51 5.92 2.71
N ASP A 285 56.99 5.33 1.61
CA ASP A 285 58.42 5.23 1.26
C ASP A 285 58.72 5.93 -0.08
N GLU A 286 58.29 7.19 -0.18
CA GLU A 286 58.55 8.04 -1.35
C GLU A 286 59.59 9.11 -0.98
N GLN A 287 60.87 8.84 -1.27
CA GLN A 287 61.98 9.62 -0.69
C GLN A 287 62.01 11.07 -1.14
N ASP A 288 61.66 11.35 -2.39
CA ASP A 288 61.74 12.70 -2.94
C ASP A 288 60.70 13.61 -2.28
N ILE A 289 59.49 13.09 -2.08
CA ILE A 289 58.41 13.78 -1.35
C ILE A 289 58.82 14.00 0.11
N LEU A 290 59.32 12.95 0.77
CA LEU A 290 59.72 13.03 2.18
C LEU A 290 60.85 14.05 2.39
N LYS A 291 61.86 14.08 1.52
CA LYS A 291 62.95 15.07 1.57
C LYS A 291 62.43 16.49 1.36
N MET A 292 61.56 16.70 0.37
CA MET A 292 60.93 18.00 0.10
C MET A 292 60.11 18.49 1.31
N LEU A 293 59.25 17.64 1.87
CA LEU A 293 58.43 17.98 3.03
C LEU A 293 59.30 18.34 4.24
N LYS A 294 60.37 17.58 4.47
CA LYS A 294 61.34 17.85 5.54
C LYS A 294 62.00 19.22 5.38
N ALA A 295 62.48 19.54 4.17
CA ALA A 295 63.14 20.82 3.89
C ALA A 295 62.21 22.01 4.15
N LYS A 296 60.96 21.94 3.65
CA LYS A 296 59.94 22.97 3.86
C LYS A 296 59.52 23.12 5.33
N LEU A 297 59.43 22.01 6.07
CA LEU A 297 59.09 22.06 7.51
C LEU A 297 60.21 22.68 8.34
N ILE A 298 61.47 22.38 8.03
CA ILE A 298 62.62 23.00 8.70
C ILE A 298 62.65 24.50 8.41
N GLN A 299 62.36 24.91 7.17
CA GLN A 299 62.28 26.33 6.81
C GLN A 299 61.17 27.07 7.58
N LYS A 300 60.03 26.43 7.83
CA LYS A 300 58.88 27.05 8.51
C LYS A 300 59.02 27.11 10.04
N TYR A 301 59.56 26.06 10.67
CA TYR A 301 59.55 25.91 12.13
C TYR A 301 60.95 25.95 12.79
N GLY A 302 62.02 26.05 11.98
CA GLY A 302 63.41 26.24 12.44
C GLY A 302 64.07 25.02 13.10
N SER A 303 63.34 24.23 13.92
CA SER A 303 63.89 23.10 14.66
C SER A 303 63.08 21.81 14.51
N LEU A 304 63.79 20.67 14.51
CA LEU A 304 63.17 19.34 14.54
C LEU A 304 62.37 19.07 15.82
N THR A 305 62.64 19.83 16.89
CA THR A 305 61.96 19.71 18.18
C THR A 305 60.56 20.34 18.14
N GLU A 306 60.42 21.47 17.44
CA GLU A 306 59.13 22.14 17.19
C GLU A 306 58.22 21.27 16.33
N ILE A 307 58.77 20.71 15.25
CA ILE A 307 58.07 19.81 14.33
C ILE A 307 57.61 18.54 15.06
N ALA A 308 58.44 18.00 15.95
CA ALA A 308 58.12 16.86 16.81
C ALA A 308 56.90 17.10 17.72
N LYS A 309 56.77 18.30 18.29
CA LYS A 309 55.61 18.70 19.10
C LYS A 309 54.33 18.75 18.25
N HIS A 310 54.37 19.39 17.09
CA HIS A 310 53.20 19.49 16.20
C HIS A 310 52.75 18.16 15.60
N LEU A 311 53.66 17.21 15.38
CA LEU A 311 53.35 15.88 14.85
C LEU A 311 53.08 14.83 15.94
N GLY A 312 53.21 15.17 17.23
CA GLY A 312 52.98 14.25 18.34
C GLY A 312 53.94 13.04 18.38
N VAL A 313 55.18 13.21 17.92
CA VAL A 313 56.18 12.12 17.82
C VAL A 313 57.53 12.52 18.41
N LYS A 314 58.27 11.55 18.97
CA LYS A 314 59.63 11.80 19.49
C LYS A 314 60.58 12.28 18.38
N LYS A 315 61.44 13.25 18.68
CA LYS A 315 62.44 13.84 17.76
C LYS A 315 63.28 12.78 17.02
N ASP A 316 63.73 11.74 17.73
CA ASP A 316 64.54 10.67 17.13
C ASP A 316 63.77 9.84 16.09
N ARG A 317 62.44 9.75 16.23
CA ARG A 317 61.58 9.06 15.27
C ARG A 317 61.56 9.81 13.93
N ILE A 318 61.45 11.14 13.96
CA ILE A 318 61.51 11.99 12.76
C ILE A 318 62.87 11.86 12.07
N ARG A 319 63.97 11.86 12.82
CA ARG A 319 65.30 11.66 12.23
C ARG A 319 65.39 10.32 11.49
N ASN A 320 64.90 9.27 12.13
CA ASN A 320 64.90 7.91 11.59
C ASN A 320 64.03 7.73 10.35
N TRP A 321 62.97 8.53 10.18
CA TRP A 321 62.10 8.49 8.99
C TRP A 321 62.85 8.67 7.68
N PHE A 322 63.95 9.42 7.68
CA PHE A 322 64.67 9.78 6.46
C PHE A 322 65.92 8.93 6.24
N THR A 323 66.55 8.44 7.31
CA THR A 323 67.92 7.87 7.23
C THR A 323 68.00 6.37 7.54
N ARG A 324 67.03 5.78 8.25
CA ARG A 324 67.18 4.43 8.82
C ARG A 324 66.82 3.32 7.82
N LYS A 325 67.75 2.40 7.58
CA LYS A 325 67.58 1.19 6.76
C LYS A 325 67.99 -0.07 7.53
N MET A 326 67.49 -1.23 7.11
CA MET A 326 67.86 -2.57 7.58
C MET A 326 69.07 -3.12 6.81
N PRO A 327 69.74 -4.20 7.27
CA PRO A 327 70.90 -4.81 6.59
C PRO A 327 70.61 -5.27 5.16
N ASN A 328 69.35 -5.65 4.88
CA ASN A 328 68.85 -5.98 3.54
C ASN A 328 68.45 -4.74 2.71
N ASN A 329 68.92 -3.55 3.09
CA ASN A 329 68.62 -2.26 2.49
C ASN A 329 67.12 -1.83 2.56
N ASN A 330 66.26 -2.55 3.29
CA ASN A 330 64.85 -2.18 3.43
C ASN A 330 64.65 -0.97 4.38
N PRO A 331 63.69 -0.08 4.11
CA PRO A 331 63.42 1.07 4.97
C PRO A 331 62.84 0.65 6.33
N ARG A 332 63.28 1.27 7.44
CA ARG A 332 62.74 0.97 8.78
C ARG A 332 62.14 2.20 9.44
N GLY A 333 60.85 2.09 9.78
CA GLY A 333 60.13 3.06 10.61
C GLY A 333 59.70 4.32 9.88
N ARG A 334 59.40 4.25 8.57
CA ARG A 334 58.88 5.36 7.75
C ARG A 334 57.62 6.03 8.35
N PRO A 335 57.34 7.30 7.99
CA PRO A 335 56.16 8.00 8.50
C PRO A 335 54.88 7.35 7.99
N THR A 336 53.83 7.41 8.79
CA THR A 336 52.50 6.94 8.38
C THR A 336 51.87 7.92 7.40
N LEU A 337 50.91 7.46 6.59
CA LEU A 337 50.17 8.31 5.65
C LEU A 337 49.46 9.45 6.39
N GLN A 338 48.90 9.18 7.56
CA GLN A 338 48.32 10.20 8.43
C GLN A 338 49.33 11.29 8.80
N GLN A 339 50.56 10.90 9.19
CA GLN A 339 51.63 11.85 9.51
C GLN A 339 52.05 12.66 8.28
N VAL A 340 52.09 12.05 7.09
CA VAL A 340 52.36 12.75 5.84
C VAL A 340 51.27 13.78 5.53
N ILE A 341 50.00 13.41 5.66
CA ILE A 341 48.86 14.33 5.49
C ILE A 341 48.94 15.49 6.50
N THR A 342 49.27 15.21 7.77
CA THR A 342 49.48 16.27 8.78
C THR A 342 50.63 17.20 8.39
N MET A 343 51.75 16.67 7.90
CA MET A 343 52.88 17.47 7.40
C MET A 343 52.48 18.36 6.23
N ILE A 344 51.68 17.85 5.29
CA ILE A 344 51.13 18.60 4.15
C ILE A 344 50.24 19.74 4.63
N LYS A 345 49.30 19.46 5.55
CA LYS A 345 48.38 20.45 6.13
C LYS A 345 49.12 21.55 6.89
N LEU A 346 50.13 21.19 7.69
CA LEU A 346 50.97 22.17 8.38
C LEU A 346 51.71 23.11 7.42
N LEU A 347 52.01 22.65 6.20
CA LEU A 347 52.66 23.46 5.16
C LEU A 347 51.67 24.22 4.26
N GLY A 348 50.36 23.95 4.34
CA GLY A 348 49.36 24.54 3.45
C GLY A 348 49.49 24.09 1.99
N LEU A 349 50.06 22.90 1.74
CA LEU A 349 50.20 22.35 0.39
C LEU A 349 48.93 21.62 -0.06
N GLN A 350 48.71 21.57 -1.37
CA GLN A 350 47.60 20.80 -1.96
C GLN A 350 47.82 19.29 -1.73
N GLU A 351 46.86 18.65 -1.07
CA GLU A 351 46.94 17.25 -0.66
C GLU A 351 46.97 16.29 -1.87
N ASP A 352 46.11 16.52 -2.85
CA ASP A 352 45.94 15.64 -4.01
C ASP A 352 47.18 15.54 -4.90
N GLU A 353 47.89 16.66 -5.13
CA GLU A 353 49.10 16.69 -5.98
C GLU A 353 50.24 15.83 -5.41
N ILE A 354 50.34 15.76 -4.08
CA ILE A 354 51.39 15.03 -3.38
C ILE A 354 51.01 13.56 -3.26
N LEU A 355 49.75 13.29 -2.91
CA LEU A 355 49.24 11.93 -2.75
C LEU A 355 49.31 11.12 -4.05
N GLN A 356 49.08 11.74 -5.22
CA GLN A 356 49.18 11.07 -6.51
C GLN A 356 50.61 10.62 -6.88
N LYS A 357 51.63 11.26 -6.31
CA LYS A 357 53.04 10.93 -6.55
C LYS A 357 53.54 9.80 -5.65
N ILE A 358 52.75 9.37 -4.66
CA ILE A 358 53.11 8.25 -3.78
C ILE A 358 52.90 6.94 -4.54
N THR A 359 54.00 6.29 -4.92
CA THR A 359 53.95 5.02 -5.66
C THR A 359 54.44 3.82 -4.86
N ARG A 360 55.00 4.06 -3.67
CA ARG A 360 55.60 3.03 -2.82
C ARG A 360 55.13 3.16 -1.37
N ILE A 361 54.41 2.14 -0.92
CA ILE A 361 53.79 2.09 0.41
C ILE A 361 54.14 0.79 1.13
N GLY A 362 54.06 0.80 2.45
CA GLY A 362 54.44 -0.34 3.28
C GLY A 362 53.59 -0.54 4.52
N ARG A 363 53.58 -1.77 5.03
CA ARG A 363 52.98 -2.14 6.31
C ARG A 363 53.94 -3.04 7.08
N ASN A 364 54.15 -2.76 8.37
CA ASN A 364 55.08 -3.48 9.25
C ASN A 364 56.49 -3.71 8.66
N GLY A 365 57.00 -2.77 7.84
CA GLY A 365 58.34 -2.86 7.24
C GLY A 365 58.43 -3.62 5.91
N THR A 366 57.33 -4.17 5.38
CA THR A 366 57.25 -4.69 4.00
C THR A 366 56.65 -3.64 3.07
N TYR A 367 57.34 -3.30 1.98
CA TYR A 367 56.93 -2.26 1.03
C TYR A 367 56.68 -2.84 -0.36
N VAL A 368 55.64 -2.35 -1.02
CA VAL A 368 55.19 -2.82 -2.34
C VAL A 368 54.97 -1.60 -3.23
N LYS A 369 55.18 -1.78 -4.54
CA LYS A 369 54.81 -0.76 -5.53
C LYS A 369 53.28 -0.74 -5.65
N MET A 370 52.70 0.44 -5.79
CA MET A 370 51.27 0.63 -5.92
C MET A 370 51.02 1.63 -7.04
N PRO A 371 50.10 1.37 -7.98
CA PRO A 371 49.66 2.41 -8.90
C PRO A 371 48.91 3.51 -8.14
N ALA A 372 48.90 4.72 -8.69
CA ALA A 372 48.17 5.84 -8.10
C ALA A 372 46.64 5.59 -8.07
N TYR A 373 46.11 4.91 -9.10
CA TYR A 373 44.70 4.58 -9.27
C TYR A 373 44.49 3.08 -9.48
N ILE A 374 43.35 2.58 -9.04
CA ILE A 374 42.91 1.20 -9.27
C ILE A 374 42.39 1.07 -10.70
N GLY A 375 43.19 0.42 -11.55
CA GLY A 375 42.85 0.17 -12.95
C GLY A 375 41.92 -1.04 -13.15
N GLN A 376 41.44 -1.21 -14.38
CA GLN A 376 40.59 -2.33 -14.79
C GLN A 376 41.28 -3.69 -14.63
N ASP A 377 42.60 -3.76 -14.79
CA ASP A 377 43.42 -4.94 -14.58
C ASP A 377 43.41 -5.43 -13.12
N ILE A 378 43.54 -4.51 -12.16
CA ILE A 378 43.46 -4.83 -10.72
C ILE A 378 42.05 -5.28 -10.33
N LEU A 379 41.02 -4.66 -10.90
CA LEU A 379 39.64 -5.06 -10.66
C LEU A 379 39.33 -6.43 -11.26
N TRP A 380 39.81 -6.72 -12.48
CA TRP A 380 39.73 -8.05 -13.05
C TRP A 380 40.42 -9.09 -12.15
N LEU A 381 41.63 -8.79 -11.66
CA LEU A 381 42.34 -9.66 -10.72
C LEU A 381 41.55 -9.87 -9.42
N SER A 382 40.89 -8.82 -8.92
CA SER A 382 40.05 -8.88 -7.72
C SER A 382 38.78 -9.71 -7.92
N GLY A 383 38.14 -9.59 -9.08
CA GLY A 383 36.99 -10.43 -9.45
C GLY A 383 37.39 -11.89 -9.63
N PHE A 384 38.56 -12.15 -10.22
CA PHE A 384 39.12 -13.50 -10.33
C PHE A 384 39.50 -14.07 -8.95
N MET A 385 40.04 -13.23 -8.06
CA MET A 385 40.26 -13.58 -6.65
C MET A 385 38.96 -13.94 -5.94
N ALA A 386 37.83 -13.30 -6.26
CA ALA A 386 36.54 -13.59 -5.63
C ALA A 386 36.02 -15.01 -5.92
N GLY A 387 36.27 -15.54 -7.12
CA GLY A 387 35.97 -16.93 -7.49
C GLY A 387 37.11 -17.89 -7.11
N ASP A 388 38.07 -18.07 -8.02
CA ASP A 388 39.11 -19.11 -7.98
C ASP A 388 40.37 -18.78 -7.13
N GLY A 389 40.36 -17.64 -6.42
CA GLY A 389 41.46 -17.27 -5.55
C GLY A 389 41.41 -17.95 -4.17
N HIS A 390 42.41 -17.74 -3.33
CA HIS A 390 42.36 -18.01 -1.89
C HIS A 390 43.30 -17.07 -1.13
N LEU A 391 42.80 -16.56 0.01
CA LEU A 391 43.53 -15.71 0.95
C LEU A 391 43.60 -16.42 2.31
N THR A 392 44.79 -16.50 2.88
CA THR A 392 44.99 -17.13 4.20
C THR A 392 44.26 -16.38 5.33
N SER A 393 43.89 -17.10 6.38
CA SER A 393 43.17 -16.55 7.54
C SER A 393 44.02 -15.60 8.36
N LYS A 394 43.38 -14.66 9.07
CA LYS A 394 44.05 -13.68 9.96
C LYS A 394 44.86 -14.33 11.10
N LYS A 395 44.58 -15.59 11.45
CA LYS A 395 45.35 -16.35 12.46
C LYS A 395 46.78 -16.66 12.00
N ASP A 396 46.99 -16.73 10.68
CA ASP A 396 48.27 -17.11 10.06
C ASP A 396 49.12 -15.88 9.64
N ASP A 397 48.66 -14.66 9.96
CA ASP A 397 49.26 -13.38 9.56
C ASP A 397 50.70 -13.14 10.08
N LYS A 398 51.21 -13.98 10.98
CA LYS A 398 52.54 -13.81 11.59
C LYS A 398 53.68 -13.80 10.58
N TRP A 399 53.54 -14.49 9.45
CA TRP A 399 54.59 -14.63 8.42
C TRP A 399 54.26 -13.95 7.09
N GLY A 400 53.16 -13.18 7.02
CA GLY A 400 52.64 -12.57 5.80
C GLY A 400 51.32 -13.21 5.35
N VAL A 401 50.65 -12.59 4.38
CA VAL A 401 49.36 -13.08 3.86
C VAL A 401 49.63 -13.79 2.54
N ASN A 402 49.43 -15.11 2.49
CA ASN A 402 49.60 -15.87 1.27
C ASN A 402 48.35 -15.70 0.39
N ILE A 403 48.61 -15.35 -0.86
CA ILE A 403 47.63 -15.08 -1.90
C ILE A 403 47.85 -16.14 -2.96
N SER A 404 46.83 -16.95 -3.24
CA SER A 404 46.92 -17.99 -4.25
C SER A 404 45.79 -17.92 -5.26
N PHE A 405 46.08 -18.27 -6.51
CA PHE A 405 45.12 -18.39 -7.60
C PHE A 405 45.27 -19.76 -8.23
N THR A 406 44.18 -20.51 -8.38
CA THR A 406 44.23 -21.87 -8.93
C THR A 406 43.24 -22.01 -10.07
N ASN A 407 43.70 -22.37 -11.26
CA ASN A 407 42.82 -22.57 -12.42
C ASN A 407 43.41 -23.58 -13.41
N LYS A 408 42.55 -24.17 -14.24
CA LYS A 408 42.94 -25.10 -15.32
C LYS A 408 43.47 -24.37 -16.56
N ASP A 409 43.06 -23.11 -16.78
CA ASP A 409 43.53 -22.28 -17.90
C ASP A 409 44.80 -21.52 -17.51
N ILE A 410 45.93 -21.96 -18.08
CA ILE A 410 47.25 -21.37 -17.81
C ILE A 410 47.34 -19.90 -18.28
N ASN A 411 46.56 -19.50 -19.29
CA ASN A 411 46.60 -18.13 -19.79
C ASN A 411 46.03 -17.14 -18.76
N LEU A 412 45.00 -17.55 -18.02
CA LEU A 412 44.44 -16.75 -16.93
C LEU A 412 45.45 -16.61 -15.79
N ILE A 413 46.15 -17.69 -15.43
CA ILE A 413 47.20 -17.66 -14.40
C ILE A 413 48.37 -16.77 -14.81
N ASN A 414 48.80 -16.82 -16.08
CA ASN A 414 49.86 -15.95 -16.60
C ASN A 414 49.42 -14.48 -16.61
N LYS A 415 48.15 -14.21 -16.92
CA LYS A 415 47.60 -12.86 -16.79
C LYS A 415 47.64 -12.35 -15.35
N CYS A 416 47.29 -13.19 -14.36
CA CYS A 416 47.45 -12.85 -12.94
C CYS A 416 48.91 -12.54 -12.59
N LYS A 417 49.86 -13.38 -13.05
CA LYS A 417 51.29 -13.19 -12.83
C LYS A 417 51.77 -11.83 -13.35
N ASN A 418 51.44 -11.50 -14.60
CA ASN A 418 51.87 -10.25 -15.23
C ASN A 418 51.35 -9.02 -14.44
N ILE A 419 50.08 -9.04 -14.01
CA ILE A 419 49.52 -7.93 -13.21
C ILE A 419 50.25 -7.79 -11.87
N LEU A 420 50.53 -8.90 -11.17
CA LEU A 420 51.22 -8.90 -9.89
C LEU A 420 52.68 -8.40 -10.00
N GLU A 421 53.38 -8.81 -11.04
CA GLU A 421 54.79 -8.44 -11.27
C GLU A 421 54.92 -7.01 -11.80
N GLU A 422 54.14 -6.60 -12.80
CA GLU A 422 54.26 -5.28 -13.42
C GLU A 422 53.70 -4.15 -12.55
N LYS A 423 52.51 -4.33 -11.96
CA LYS A 423 51.85 -3.26 -11.20
C LYS A 423 52.34 -3.17 -9.77
N PHE A 424 52.55 -4.32 -9.12
CA PHE A 424 52.89 -4.37 -7.71
C PHE A 424 54.38 -4.70 -7.45
N GLY A 425 55.13 -5.16 -8.45
CA GLY A 425 56.53 -5.56 -8.26
C GLY A 425 56.70 -6.76 -7.34
N LEU A 426 55.67 -7.61 -7.23
CA LEU A 426 55.68 -8.78 -6.35
C LEU A 426 56.37 -9.96 -7.02
N LYS A 427 57.19 -10.69 -6.26
CA LYS A 427 57.72 -11.99 -6.73
C LYS A 427 56.62 -13.04 -6.65
N THR A 428 56.43 -13.80 -7.72
CA THR A 428 55.43 -14.86 -7.80
C THR A 428 56.06 -16.24 -8.00
N GLN A 429 55.38 -17.29 -7.53
CA GLN A 429 55.77 -18.68 -7.73
C GLN A 429 54.62 -19.46 -8.37
N GLN A 430 54.92 -20.23 -9.42
CA GLN A 430 53.95 -21.06 -10.14
C GLN A 430 54.20 -22.55 -9.86
N TYR A 431 53.14 -23.29 -9.55
CA TYR A 431 53.15 -24.72 -9.26
C TYR A 431 52.23 -25.45 -10.24
N PHE A 432 52.79 -26.42 -11.00
CA PHE A 432 52.05 -27.22 -11.96
C PHE A 432 51.67 -28.57 -11.38
N HIS A 433 50.36 -28.80 -11.19
CA HIS A 433 49.85 -30.07 -10.67
C HIS A 433 49.47 -30.99 -11.84
N LYS A 434 50.44 -31.76 -12.33
CA LYS A 434 50.30 -32.62 -13.53
C LYS A 434 49.16 -33.64 -13.40
N GLU A 435 48.97 -34.25 -12.23
CA GLU A 435 47.95 -35.28 -11.99
C GLU A 435 46.51 -34.76 -12.03
N LYS A 436 46.30 -33.50 -11.63
CA LYS A 436 44.95 -32.89 -11.51
C LYS A 436 44.68 -31.82 -12.58
N HIS A 437 45.62 -31.64 -13.51
CA HIS A 437 45.55 -30.72 -14.65
C HIS A 437 45.17 -29.28 -14.30
N TYR A 438 45.78 -28.71 -13.25
CA TYR A 438 45.64 -27.29 -12.90
C TYR A 438 46.98 -26.65 -12.51
N CYS A 439 47.04 -25.32 -12.54
CA CYS A 439 48.19 -24.52 -12.13
C CYS A 439 47.80 -23.61 -10.96
N THR A 440 48.71 -23.48 -9.99
CA THR A 440 48.55 -22.59 -8.83
C THR A 440 49.65 -21.53 -8.83
N LEU A 441 49.25 -20.26 -8.79
CA LEU A 441 50.14 -19.10 -8.61
C LEU A 441 50.08 -18.64 -7.16
N GLN A 442 51.22 -18.41 -6.52
CA GLN A 442 51.31 -17.92 -5.14
C GLN A 442 52.18 -16.67 -5.04
N CYS A 443 51.76 -15.74 -4.18
CA CYS A 443 52.57 -14.60 -3.74
C CYS A 443 52.18 -14.20 -2.30
N SER A 444 53.01 -13.39 -1.64
CA SER A 444 52.71 -12.87 -0.31
C SER A 444 52.66 -11.36 -0.33
N SER A 445 51.52 -10.76 0.04
CA SER A 445 51.38 -9.31 0.13
C SER A 445 50.22 -8.93 1.04
N LYS A 446 50.53 -8.27 2.16
CA LYS A 446 49.51 -7.76 3.08
C LYS A 446 48.72 -6.61 2.46
N ILE A 447 49.40 -5.72 1.74
CA ILE A 447 48.79 -4.57 1.06
C ILE A 447 47.78 -5.04 0.02
N LEU A 448 48.15 -6.00 -0.83
CA LEU A 448 47.25 -6.52 -1.87
C LEU A 448 46.05 -7.24 -1.25
N SER A 449 46.24 -7.96 -0.13
CA SER A 449 45.11 -8.58 0.57
C SER A 449 44.11 -7.54 1.12
N GLU A 450 44.58 -6.38 1.58
CA GLU A 450 43.70 -5.29 2.05
C GLU A 450 42.95 -4.64 0.89
N ILE A 451 43.57 -4.51 -0.30
CA ILE A 451 42.86 -4.06 -1.51
C ILE A 451 41.70 -5.02 -1.83
N PHE A 452 41.96 -6.33 -1.84
CA PHE A 452 40.92 -7.33 -2.09
C PHE A 452 39.80 -7.28 -1.05
N GLU A 453 40.14 -7.11 0.24
CA GLU A 453 39.16 -6.94 1.31
C GLU A 453 38.27 -5.71 1.08
N SER A 454 38.85 -4.55 0.76
CA SER A 454 38.10 -3.31 0.50
C SER A 454 37.22 -3.40 -0.76
N LEU A 455 37.57 -4.27 -1.70
CA LEU A 455 36.77 -4.58 -2.90
C LEU A 455 35.75 -5.71 -2.69
N GLY A 456 35.61 -6.23 -1.47
CA GLY A 456 34.56 -7.19 -1.10
C GLY A 456 35.01 -8.65 -1.02
N VAL A 457 36.30 -8.94 -1.22
CA VAL A 457 36.85 -10.29 -1.12
C VAL A 457 37.51 -10.49 0.24
N THR A 458 36.72 -10.97 1.19
CA THR A 458 37.14 -11.15 2.59
C THR A 458 37.96 -12.42 2.80
N ARG A 459 38.84 -12.41 3.81
CA ARG A 459 39.57 -13.61 4.26
C ARG A 459 38.61 -14.60 4.94
N GLY A 460 38.78 -15.89 4.67
CA GLY A 460 37.96 -16.96 5.25
C GLY A 460 37.06 -17.64 4.23
N ASN A 461 35.88 -18.10 4.68
CA ASN A 461 34.96 -18.87 3.81
C ASN A 461 34.19 -17.94 2.86
N LYS A 462 34.66 -17.89 1.62
CA LYS A 462 34.11 -17.05 0.55
C LYS A 462 32.64 -17.29 0.26
N SER A 463 32.18 -18.54 0.32
CA SER A 463 30.78 -18.89 0.05
C SER A 463 29.79 -18.19 0.99
N LYS A 464 30.25 -17.78 2.19
CA LYS A 464 29.43 -17.05 3.18
C LYS A 464 29.77 -15.55 3.25
N CYS A 465 31.03 -15.19 3.05
CA CYS A 465 31.54 -13.84 3.37
C CYS A 465 31.78 -12.94 2.16
N PHE A 466 31.70 -13.47 0.93
CA PHE A 466 31.81 -12.65 -0.28
C PHE A 466 30.61 -11.72 -0.41
N ASP A 467 30.86 -10.42 -0.58
CA ASP A 467 29.84 -9.42 -0.87
C ASP A 467 30.44 -8.36 -1.78
N LEU A 468 29.67 -7.89 -2.77
CA LEU A 468 30.15 -6.86 -3.68
C LEU A 468 30.21 -5.53 -2.92
N SER A 469 31.40 -4.94 -2.79
CA SER A 469 31.57 -3.75 -1.96
C SER A 469 30.90 -2.53 -2.58
N ASN A 470 30.34 -1.67 -1.74
CA ASN A 470 29.76 -0.42 -2.20
C ASN A 470 30.80 0.49 -2.86
N THR A 471 32.05 0.47 -2.39
CA THR A 471 33.17 1.18 -3.02
C THR A 471 33.36 0.77 -4.48
N LEU A 472 33.26 -0.52 -4.79
CA LEU A 472 33.33 -1.02 -6.16
C LEU A 472 32.12 -0.56 -6.99
N LEU A 473 30.91 -0.59 -6.40
CA LEU A 473 29.68 -0.19 -7.06
C LEU A 473 29.61 1.31 -7.40
N GLN A 474 30.44 2.15 -6.76
CA GLN A 474 30.56 3.58 -7.07
C GLN A 474 31.52 3.87 -8.24
N LEU A 475 32.36 2.91 -8.66
CA LEU A 475 33.33 3.09 -9.75
C LEU A 475 32.66 3.14 -11.12
N SER A 476 33.41 3.49 -12.17
CA SER A 476 32.85 3.57 -13.52
C SER A 476 32.41 2.22 -14.12
N ASP A 477 31.58 2.26 -15.17
CA ASP A 477 31.03 1.05 -15.80
C ASP A 477 32.13 0.11 -16.32
N GLY A 478 33.22 0.66 -16.86
CA GLY A 478 34.37 -0.12 -17.30
C GLY A 478 35.10 -0.82 -16.15
N HIS A 479 35.18 -0.17 -14.98
CA HIS A 479 35.76 -0.75 -13.77
C HIS A 479 34.92 -1.92 -13.24
N ILE A 480 33.60 -1.73 -13.14
CA ILE A 480 32.68 -2.81 -12.73
C ILE A 480 32.69 -3.95 -13.75
N ALA A 481 32.65 -3.64 -15.04
CA ALA A 481 32.70 -4.64 -16.10
C ALA A 481 33.98 -5.48 -16.03
N ALA A 482 35.13 -4.87 -15.73
CA ALA A 482 36.39 -5.58 -15.56
C ALA A 482 36.37 -6.52 -14.34
N TYR A 483 35.81 -6.08 -13.20
CA TYR A 483 35.61 -6.95 -12.04
C TYR A 483 34.69 -8.13 -12.36
N LEU A 484 33.53 -7.86 -12.97
CA LEU A 484 32.60 -8.90 -13.40
C LEU A 484 33.25 -9.86 -14.39
N LYS A 485 34.06 -9.37 -15.34
CA LYS A 485 34.82 -10.21 -16.27
C LYS A 485 35.71 -11.20 -15.53
N GLY A 486 36.45 -10.75 -14.52
CA GLY A 486 37.27 -11.63 -13.68
C GLY A 486 36.45 -12.68 -12.95
N LEU A 487 35.29 -12.29 -12.40
CA LEU A 487 34.39 -13.21 -11.71
C LEU A 487 33.75 -14.24 -12.65
N PHE A 488 33.32 -13.82 -13.84
CA PHE A 488 32.79 -14.72 -14.88
C PHE A 488 33.88 -15.61 -15.48
N ASP A 489 35.12 -15.14 -15.58
CA ASP A 489 36.25 -15.98 -15.98
C ASP A 489 36.48 -17.14 -15.00
N ALA A 490 36.31 -16.90 -13.69
CA ALA A 490 36.36 -17.94 -12.65
C ALA A 490 35.09 -18.81 -12.65
N GLU A 491 33.95 -18.25 -12.24
CA GLU A 491 32.71 -18.99 -11.90
C GLU A 491 31.67 -19.03 -13.04
N GLY A 492 31.87 -18.25 -14.10
CA GLY A 492 30.93 -18.15 -15.21
C GLY A 492 30.97 -19.37 -16.13
N SER A 493 29.79 -19.88 -16.48
CA SER A 493 29.60 -21.00 -17.40
C SER A 493 28.70 -20.63 -18.58
N ILE A 494 28.93 -21.27 -19.72
CA ILE A 494 28.14 -21.09 -20.94
C ILE A 494 27.44 -22.41 -21.25
N THR A 495 26.12 -22.39 -21.33
CA THR A 495 25.30 -23.56 -21.70
C THR A 495 24.77 -23.36 -23.12
N GLN A 496 25.28 -24.14 -24.07
CA GLN A 496 24.91 -24.03 -25.50
C GLN A 496 23.47 -24.48 -25.76
N GLU A 497 23.06 -25.62 -25.22
CA GLU A 497 21.71 -26.19 -25.36
C GLU A 497 20.60 -25.20 -24.97
N LYS A 498 20.78 -24.51 -23.83
CA LYS A 498 19.81 -23.56 -23.27
C LYS A 498 20.10 -22.10 -23.66
N ARG A 499 21.11 -21.85 -24.48
CA ARG A 499 21.58 -20.51 -24.91
C ARG A 499 21.65 -19.48 -23.78
N MET A 500 22.37 -19.84 -22.71
CA MET A 500 22.46 -19.00 -21.52
C MET A 500 23.87 -18.93 -20.96
N ILE A 501 24.22 -17.75 -20.46
CA ILE A 501 25.40 -17.53 -19.64
C ILE A 501 24.93 -17.61 -18.19
N THR A 502 25.60 -18.41 -17.37
CA THR A 502 25.21 -18.64 -15.98
C THR A 502 26.36 -18.29 -15.04
N LEU A 503 26.04 -17.60 -13.95
CA LEU A 503 26.94 -17.38 -12.81
C LEU A 503 26.24 -17.93 -11.56
N THR A 504 26.90 -18.84 -10.85
CA THR A 504 26.34 -19.47 -9.65
C THR A 504 27.12 -19.02 -8.43
N LEU A 505 26.45 -18.56 -7.38
CA LEU A 505 27.08 -18.16 -6.12
C LEU A 505 26.20 -18.59 -4.94
N TYR A 506 26.83 -18.99 -3.84
CA TYR A 506 26.10 -19.36 -2.61
C TYR A 506 25.48 -18.14 -1.91
N ASN A 507 26.17 -16.99 -1.89
CA ASN A 507 25.66 -15.79 -1.22
C ASN A 507 24.61 -15.05 -2.07
N LYS A 508 23.35 -15.11 -1.65
CA LYS A 508 22.21 -14.45 -2.30
C LYS A 508 22.38 -12.92 -2.41
N LYS A 509 22.87 -12.26 -1.36
CA LYS A 509 23.00 -10.78 -1.35
C LYS A 509 24.04 -10.29 -2.35
N ALA A 510 25.17 -10.99 -2.43
CA ALA A 510 26.20 -10.71 -3.42
C ALA A 510 25.66 -10.88 -4.85
N LEU A 511 24.85 -11.92 -5.05
CA LEU A 511 24.20 -12.20 -6.33
C LEU A 511 23.19 -11.12 -6.72
N GLU A 512 22.38 -10.62 -5.78
CA GLU A 512 21.45 -9.50 -6.02
C GLU A 512 22.19 -8.19 -6.35
N LYS A 513 23.31 -7.89 -5.69
CA LYS A 513 24.16 -6.74 -6.05
C LYS A 513 24.79 -6.89 -7.43
N ILE A 514 25.25 -8.08 -7.81
CA ILE A 514 25.76 -8.36 -9.16
C ILE A 514 24.64 -8.18 -10.19
N PHE A 515 23.41 -8.59 -9.87
CA PHE A 515 22.26 -8.33 -10.73
C PHE A 515 22.05 -6.83 -10.99
N TYR A 516 22.12 -5.99 -9.96
CA TYR A 516 22.04 -4.54 -10.14
C TYR A 516 23.24 -3.96 -10.90
N ALA A 517 24.44 -4.50 -10.70
CA ALA A 517 25.64 -4.12 -11.45
C ALA A 517 25.50 -4.45 -12.96
N LEU A 518 24.93 -5.61 -13.29
CA LEU A 518 24.60 -5.96 -14.68
C LEU A 518 23.50 -5.05 -15.26
N LEU A 519 22.47 -4.74 -14.46
CA LEU A 519 21.39 -3.83 -14.85
C LEU A 519 21.91 -2.42 -15.14
N ARG A 520 22.88 -1.93 -14.34
CA ARG A 520 23.60 -0.68 -14.57
C ARG A 520 24.35 -0.68 -15.91
N ILE A 521 25.02 -1.78 -16.24
CA ILE A 521 25.73 -1.94 -17.52
C ILE A 521 24.73 -2.13 -18.70
N GLY A 522 23.44 -2.29 -18.42
CA GLY A 522 22.37 -2.48 -19.40
C GLY A 522 22.20 -3.92 -19.87
N ILE A 523 22.73 -4.88 -19.11
CA ILE A 523 22.60 -6.32 -19.34
C ILE A 523 21.48 -6.84 -18.44
N HIS A 524 20.38 -7.29 -19.05
CA HIS A 524 19.28 -7.87 -18.28
C HIS A 524 19.60 -9.33 -17.95
N ALA A 525 19.62 -9.63 -16.66
CA ALA A 525 19.81 -10.97 -16.15
C ALA A 525 18.62 -11.40 -15.28
N ASN A 526 18.42 -12.71 -15.16
CA ASN A 526 17.39 -13.29 -14.31
C ASN A 526 18.05 -13.95 -13.10
N ILE A 527 17.42 -13.84 -11.93
CA ILE A 527 17.83 -14.56 -10.72
C ILE A 527 16.96 -15.80 -10.60
N ASN A 528 17.59 -16.98 -10.67
CA ASN A 528 16.91 -18.27 -10.61
C ASN A 528 17.45 -19.09 -9.44
N LYS A 529 16.59 -19.94 -8.86
CA LYS A 529 16.98 -20.93 -7.84
C LYS A 529 16.96 -22.32 -8.47
N SER A 530 18.03 -23.09 -8.31
CA SER A 530 18.14 -24.45 -8.88
C SER A 530 18.91 -25.35 -7.92
N ARG A 531 18.29 -26.47 -7.49
CA ARG A 531 18.87 -27.45 -6.54
C ARG A 531 19.55 -26.76 -5.34
N GLU A 532 18.81 -25.85 -4.69
CA GLU A 532 19.22 -25.01 -3.54
C GLU A 532 20.19 -23.84 -3.80
N GLU A 533 20.79 -23.73 -4.98
CA GLU A 533 21.73 -22.65 -5.31
C GLU A 533 21.07 -21.51 -6.09
N ASN A 534 21.41 -20.26 -5.73
CA ASN A 534 21.02 -19.08 -6.49
C ASN A 534 21.98 -18.88 -7.67
N ARG A 535 21.43 -18.62 -8.85
CA ARG A 535 22.22 -18.36 -10.07
C ARG A 535 21.66 -17.16 -10.83
N ILE A 536 22.56 -16.40 -11.44
CA ILE A 536 22.23 -15.40 -12.45
C ILE A 536 22.29 -16.07 -13.81
N THR A 537 21.25 -15.91 -14.61
CA THR A 537 21.23 -16.34 -16.01
C THR A 537 21.03 -15.15 -16.93
N ILE A 538 21.91 -14.98 -17.90
CA ILE A 538 21.77 -14.00 -18.97
C ILE A 538 21.27 -14.74 -20.21
N THR A 539 20.12 -14.29 -20.69
CA THR A 539 19.36 -14.90 -21.79
C THR A 539 18.95 -13.82 -22.79
N ALA A 540 18.51 -14.25 -23.97
CA ALA A 540 18.21 -13.42 -25.15
C ALA A 540 19.46 -12.86 -25.85
N THR A 541 19.41 -12.89 -27.18
CA THR A 541 20.55 -12.56 -28.06
C THR A 541 21.10 -11.16 -27.81
N GLU A 542 20.24 -10.17 -27.57
CA GLU A 542 20.65 -8.80 -27.28
C GLU A 542 21.48 -8.69 -26.00
N ASN A 543 21.07 -9.35 -24.91
CA ASN A 543 21.83 -9.30 -23.65
C ASN A 543 23.13 -10.09 -23.73
N ILE A 544 23.14 -11.22 -24.47
CA ILE A 544 24.36 -12.00 -24.73
C ILE A 544 25.35 -11.17 -25.56
N TYR A 545 24.85 -10.42 -26.56
CA TYR A 545 25.68 -9.52 -27.35
C TYR A 545 26.24 -8.36 -26.51
N LYS A 546 25.40 -7.72 -25.68
CA LYS A 546 25.86 -6.69 -24.73
C LYS A 546 26.90 -7.26 -23.75
N PHE A 547 26.72 -8.50 -23.28
CA PHE A 547 27.70 -9.18 -22.45
C PHE A 547 29.01 -9.38 -23.19
N TYR A 548 28.98 -9.86 -24.44
CA TYR A 548 30.18 -10.01 -25.28
C TYR A 548 30.93 -8.69 -25.46
N GLN A 549 30.22 -7.60 -25.77
CA GLN A 549 30.82 -6.30 -26.02
C GLN A 549 31.41 -5.65 -24.76
N LYS A 550 30.68 -5.72 -23.63
CA LYS A 550 31.03 -4.93 -22.43
C LYS A 550 31.86 -5.70 -21.40
N ILE A 551 31.63 -7.00 -21.25
CA ILE A 551 32.28 -7.85 -20.23
C ILE A 551 33.18 -8.89 -20.93
N GLY A 552 32.55 -9.80 -21.67
CA GLY A 552 33.21 -10.91 -22.36
C GLY A 552 33.93 -11.87 -21.41
N PHE A 553 34.81 -12.69 -21.98
CA PHE A 553 35.72 -13.58 -21.24
C PHE A 553 37.17 -13.28 -21.63
N SER A 554 38.10 -13.59 -20.74
CA SER A 554 39.54 -13.58 -21.07
C SER A 554 40.00 -14.94 -21.58
N SER A 555 39.29 -16.03 -21.26
CA SER A 555 39.61 -17.37 -21.77
C SER A 555 39.17 -17.54 -23.22
N SER A 556 40.12 -17.90 -24.10
CA SER A 556 39.85 -18.13 -25.52
C SER A 556 38.77 -19.19 -25.77
N LYS A 557 38.77 -20.26 -24.96
CA LYS A 557 37.75 -21.34 -25.04
C LYS A 557 36.34 -20.84 -24.73
N LYS A 558 36.18 -20.01 -23.68
CA LYS A 558 34.87 -19.44 -23.31
C LYS A 558 34.42 -18.39 -24.33
N THR A 559 35.36 -17.59 -24.85
CA THR A 559 35.07 -16.61 -25.92
C THR A 559 34.57 -17.29 -27.19
N GLN A 560 35.20 -18.38 -27.63
CA GLN A 560 34.75 -19.13 -28.81
C GLN A 560 33.31 -19.66 -28.62
N LYS A 561 33.02 -20.29 -27.48
CA LYS A 561 31.66 -20.75 -27.15
C LYS A 561 30.63 -19.62 -27.10
N LEU A 562 31.04 -18.41 -26.70
CA LEU A 562 30.19 -17.23 -26.68
C LEU A 562 29.90 -16.71 -28.09
N ILE A 563 30.87 -16.76 -29.00
CA ILE A 563 30.70 -16.41 -30.42
C ILE A 563 29.73 -17.41 -31.09
N GLU A 564 29.92 -18.71 -30.86
CA GLU A 564 29.02 -19.76 -31.37
C GLU A 564 27.55 -19.57 -30.89
N LEU A 565 27.35 -19.02 -29.69
CA LEU A 565 26.01 -18.68 -29.18
C LEU A 565 25.33 -17.54 -29.93
N LEU A 566 26.11 -16.59 -30.47
CA LEU A 566 25.62 -15.42 -31.20
C LEU A 566 25.25 -15.75 -32.66
N GLU A 567 25.89 -16.74 -33.28
CA GLU A 567 25.65 -17.14 -34.68
C GLU A 567 24.26 -17.77 -34.92
N ASN A 568 23.61 -18.29 -33.88
CA ASN A 568 22.30 -18.96 -33.98
C ASN A 568 21.10 -17.98 -34.07
N LYS A 569 20.34 -18.01 -35.17
CA LYS A 569 19.32 -16.99 -35.56
C LYS A 569 17.96 -17.00 -34.84
N LYS A 570 17.63 -17.94 -33.94
CA LYS A 570 16.34 -17.90 -33.23
C LYS A 570 16.33 -16.77 -32.18
N VAL A 571 15.69 -15.64 -32.49
CA VAL A 571 15.50 -14.51 -31.57
C VAL A 571 14.07 -14.56 -31.02
N ASN A 572 13.92 -14.59 -29.69
CA ASN A 572 12.62 -14.38 -29.06
C ASN A 572 12.47 -12.88 -28.75
N THR A 573 11.67 -12.18 -29.55
CA THR A 573 11.45 -10.72 -29.47
C THR A 573 10.38 -10.31 -28.46
N GLN A 574 9.70 -11.25 -27.79
CA GLN A 574 8.54 -10.97 -26.92
C GLN A 574 8.90 -10.72 -25.43
N THR A 575 10.16 -10.41 -25.09
CA THR A 575 10.62 -10.34 -23.68
C THR A 575 10.44 -8.99 -23.00
N ASP A 576 10.19 -7.92 -23.77
CA ASP A 576 9.90 -6.56 -23.29
C ASP A 576 8.76 -5.97 -24.13
N THR A 577 7.53 -6.31 -23.73
CA THR A 577 6.30 -6.00 -24.44
C THR A 577 5.43 -5.03 -23.65
N ILE A 578 4.94 -4.00 -24.33
CA ILE A 578 4.07 -2.98 -23.74
C ILE A 578 2.62 -3.42 -23.96
N PRO A 579 1.83 -3.66 -22.89
CA PRO A 579 0.50 -4.25 -23.02
C PRO A 579 -0.53 -3.23 -23.49
N GLY A 580 -1.43 -3.64 -24.38
CA GLY A 580 -2.63 -2.86 -24.70
C GLY A 580 -2.39 -1.60 -25.55
N ILE A 581 -1.18 -1.41 -26.09
CA ILE A 581 -0.79 -0.18 -26.83
C ILE A 581 -1.13 -0.19 -28.31
N ASN A 582 -1.46 -1.37 -28.87
CA ASN A 582 -1.75 -1.50 -30.29
C ASN A 582 -2.89 -0.58 -30.77
N PRO A 583 -4.02 -0.40 -30.04
CA PRO A 583 -5.06 0.55 -30.44
C PRO A 583 -4.56 1.99 -30.54
N SER A 584 -3.73 2.44 -29.59
CA SER A 584 -3.15 3.78 -29.58
C SER A 584 -2.16 3.98 -30.73
N VAL A 585 -1.35 2.96 -31.05
CA VAL A 585 -0.44 2.97 -32.20
C VAL A 585 -1.22 3.01 -33.51
N ILE A 586 -2.30 2.24 -33.65
CA ILE A 586 -3.16 2.25 -34.84
C ILE A 586 -3.87 3.59 -35.00
N ASN A 587 -4.35 4.18 -33.90
CA ASN A 587 -4.99 5.49 -33.93
C ASN A 587 -3.99 6.57 -34.37
N TYR A 588 -2.77 6.55 -33.82
CA TYR A 588 -1.69 7.45 -34.22
C TYR A 588 -1.38 7.36 -35.72
N LEU A 589 -1.16 6.14 -36.24
CA LEU A 589 -0.90 5.92 -37.66
C LEU A 589 -2.05 6.38 -38.57
N ARG A 590 -3.29 6.29 -38.09
CA ARG A 590 -4.48 6.75 -38.82
C ARG A 590 -4.58 8.27 -38.84
N THR A 591 -4.36 8.94 -37.70
CA THR A 591 -4.39 10.41 -37.60
C THR A 591 -3.33 11.05 -38.49
N GLU A 592 -2.15 10.45 -38.58
CA GLU A 592 -1.05 10.96 -39.40
C GLU A 592 -1.06 10.43 -40.85
N GLU A 593 -2.15 9.78 -41.29
CA GLU A 593 -2.34 9.24 -42.66
C GLU A 593 -1.24 8.27 -43.15
N ILE A 594 -0.60 7.54 -42.24
CA ILE A 594 0.46 6.58 -42.57
C ILE A 594 -0.15 5.22 -42.88
N ALA A 595 -0.08 4.82 -44.15
CA ALA A 595 -0.50 3.49 -44.57
C ALA A 595 0.30 2.40 -43.84
N LEU A 596 -0.40 1.43 -43.21
CA LEU A 596 0.20 0.28 -42.51
C LEU A 596 1.17 -0.51 -43.41
N THR A 597 0.98 -0.49 -44.73
CA THR A 597 1.85 -1.14 -45.72
C THR A 597 3.24 -0.52 -45.82
N LYS A 598 3.45 0.72 -45.35
CA LYS A 598 4.76 1.37 -45.28
C LYS A 598 5.60 0.92 -44.09
N LEU A 599 5.02 0.17 -43.14
CA LEU A 599 5.73 -0.30 -41.96
C LEU A 599 6.59 -1.54 -42.27
N PRO A 600 7.73 -1.73 -41.57
CA PRO A 600 8.50 -2.96 -41.66
C PRO A 600 7.65 -4.20 -41.33
N ALA A 601 7.85 -5.31 -42.03
CA ALA A 601 7.04 -6.54 -41.87
C ALA A 601 6.94 -7.04 -40.42
N ALA A 602 8.02 -6.90 -39.64
CA ALA A 602 8.05 -7.26 -38.21
C ALA A 602 7.16 -6.35 -37.35
N ALA A 603 7.07 -5.05 -37.68
CA ALA A 603 6.21 -4.09 -37.01
C ALA A 603 4.74 -4.28 -37.42
N TYR A 604 4.48 -4.50 -38.70
CA TYR A 604 3.14 -4.80 -39.23
C TYR A 604 2.53 -6.04 -38.56
N SER A 605 3.31 -7.13 -38.44
CA SER A 605 2.87 -8.35 -37.75
C SER A 605 2.62 -8.13 -36.25
N ALA A 606 3.48 -7.36 -35.58
CA ALA A 606 3.37 -7.09 -34.15
C ALA A 606 2.16 -6.23 -33.75
N ILE A 607 1.68 -5.36 -34.64
CA ILE A 607 0.46 -4.55 -34.42
C ILE A 607 -0.80 -5.43 -34.35
N HIS A 608 -0.80 -6.58 -35.02
CA HIS A 608 -1.93 -7.52 -35.04
C HIS A 608 -1.89 -8.53 -33.89
N SER A 609 -0.72 -8.76 -33.27
CA SER A 609 -0.61 -9.51 -32.01
C SER A 609 -0.82 -8.55 -30.85
N GLY A 610 -1.86 -8.70 -30.00
CA GLY A 610 -2.31 -7.70 -29.01
C GLY A 610 -1.29 -7.06 -28.03
N ASN A 611 0.00 -7.41 -28.09
CA ASN A 611 1.12 -6.71 -27.45
C ASN A 611 2.23 -6.38 -28.46
N ILE A 612 2.71 -5.14 -28.50
CA ILE A 612 3.89 -4.75 -29.28
C ILE A 612 5.16 -4.86 -28.43
N SER A 613 6.29 -5.26 -29.03
CA SER A 613 7.60 -5.17 -28.39
C SER A 613 8.11 -3.73 -28.44
N ARG A 614 8.91 -3.31 -27.43
CA ARG A 614 9.54 -1.98 -27.45
C ARG A 614 10.32 -1.73 -28.74
N TYR A 615 11.06 -2.73 -29.21
CA TYR A 615 11.80 -2.65 -30.48
C TYR A 615 10.87 -2.36 -31.67
N ALA A 616 9.77 -3.10 -31.80
CA ALA A 616 8.81 -2.87 -32.88
C ALA A 616 8.17 -1.49 -32.77
N LEU A 617 7.84 -1.01 -31.57
CA LEU A 617 7.30 0.33 -31.36
C LEU A 617 8.29 1.42 -31.80
N VAL A 618 9.58 1.29 -31.46
CA VAL A 618 10.63 2.23 -31.94
C VAL A 618 10.70 2.24 -33.47
N GLN A 619 10.62 1.07 -34.12
CA GLN A 619 10.63 1.00 -35.59
C GLN A 619 9.40 1.68 -36.20
N VAL A 620 8.21 1.50 -35.60
CA VAL A 620 6.99 2.19 -36.03
C VAL A 620 7.17 3.70 -35.92
N LEU A 621 7.63 4.20 -34.78
CA LEU A 621 7.80 5.65 -34.54
C LEU A 621 8.87 6.27 -35.43
N ASN A 622 9.99 5.58 -35.65
CA ASN A 622 11.03 6.05 -36.58
C ASN A 622 10.53 6.11 -38.03
N THR A 623 9.63 5.21 -38.42
CA THR A 623 9.04 5.19 -39.78
C THR A 623 7.93 6.24 -39.92
N ALA A 624 7.17 6.46 -38.85
CA ALA A 624 6.05 7.39 -38.82
C ALA A 624 6.48 8.87 -38.69
N GLY A 625 7.68 9.11 -38.15
CA GLY A 625 8.02 10.42 -37.59
C GLY A 625 7.31 10.61 -36.23
N ILE A 626 7.94 11.33 -35.31
CA ILE A 626 7.33 11.68 -34.02
C ILE A 626 6.63 13.03 -34.23
N ILE A 627 5.31 13.01 -34.35
CA ILE A 627 4.49 14.17 -34.68
C ILE A 627 3.32 14.23 -33.69
N GLY A 628 3.02 15.43 -33.17
CA GLY A 628 1.92 15.63 -32.24
C GLY A 628 2.09 14.97 -30.86
N THR A 629 1.15 15.24 -29.96
CA THR A 629 1.19 14.82 -28.56
C THR A 629 1.07 13.30 -28.37
N THR A 630 0.37 12.62 -29.29
CA THR A 630 0.22 11.16 -29.26
C THR A 630 1.53 10.46 -29.64
N GLY A 631 2.26 11.00 -30.64
CA GLY A 631 3.58 10.50 -31.03
C GLY A 631 4.61 10.67 -29.90
N GLU A 632 4.60 11.82 -29.23
CA GLU A 632 5.47 12.10 -28.07
C GLU A 632 5.24 11.10 -26.92
N TYR A 633 3.98 10.79 -26.60
CA TYR A 633 3.65 9.82 -25.56
C TYR A 633 4.11 8.40 -25.90
N LEU A 634 3.86 7.95 -27.13
CA LEU A 634 4.33 6.65 -27.62
C LEU A 634 5.87 6.59 -27.61
N ASN A 635 6.54 7.69 -27.94
CA ASN A 635 7.99 7.81 -27.87
C ASN A 635 8.54 7.76 -26.45
N ALA A 636 7.85 8.35 -25.47
CA ALA A 636 8.19 8.25 -24.06
C ALA A 636 8.09 6.78 -23.56
N LEU A 637 7.03 6.06 -23.92
CA LEU A 637 6.88 4.63 -23.61
C LEU A 637 7.93 3.74 -24.32
N ALA A 638 8.26 4.07 -25.56
CA ALA A 638 9.28 3.38 -26.34
C ALA A 638 10.68 3.56 -25.74
N ASN A 639 10.99 4.75 -25.23
CA ASN A 639 12.29 5.07 -24.63
C ASN A 639 12.32 4.97 -23.10
N ALA A 640 11.27 4.49 -22.45
CA ALA A 640 11.18 4.39 -20.99
C ALA A 640 12.34 3.60 -20.38
N ASP A 641 12.82 4.01 -19.20
CA ASP A 641 13.85 3.30 -18.41
C ASP A 641 13.23 2.21 -17.50
N VAL A 642 11.96 1.89 -17.72
CA VAL A 642 11.20 0.85 -17.03
C VAL A 642 10.65 -0.18 -18.00
N SER A 643 10.58 -1.43 -17.56
CA SER A 643 10.02 -2.57 -18.30
C SER A 643 8.85 -3.17 -17.53
N TRP A 644 7.90 -3.78 -18.23
CA TRP A 644 6.69 -4.35 -17.65
C TRP A 644 6.84 -5.86 -17.48
N LEU A 645 7.11 -6.30 -16.26
CA LEU A 645 7.38 -7.70 -15.95
C LEU A 645 6.14 -8.40 -15.42
N THR A 646 5.81 -9.54 -16.03
CA THR A 646 4.73 -10.41 -15.56
C THR A 646 5.03 -10.94 -14.15
N VAL A 647 4.06 -10.85 -13.27
CA VAL A 647 4.07 -11.43 -11.93
C VAL A 647 3.82 -12.93 -12.06
N LYS A 648 4.73 -13.72 -11.51
CA LYS A 648 4.72 -15.19 -11.61
C LYS A 648 4.17 -15.85 -10.35
N GLU A 649 4.41 -15.25 -9.20
CA GLU A 649 4.10 -15.84 -7.89
C GLU A 649 3.82 -14.70 -6.90
N ILE A 650 2.73 -14.85 -6.15
CA ILE A 650 2.32 -13.93 -5.08
C ILE A 650 2.04 -14.75 -3.83
N CYS A 651 2.68 -14.42 -2.72
CA CYS A 651 2.50 -15.14 -1.46
C CYS A 651 2.33 -14.14 -0.32
N PHE A 652 1.33 -14.37 0.52
CA PHE A 652 1.21 -13.66 1.79
C PHE A 652 2.09 -14.38 2.82
N GLU A 653 3.02 -13.65 3.42
CA GLU A 653 3.96 -14.15 4.43
C GLU A 653 3.82 -13.28 5.68
N LYS A 654 3.84 -13.90 6.87
CA LYS A 654 3.88 -13.14 8.12
C LYS A 654 5.24 -12.46 8.27
N ASN A 655 5.25 -11.25 8.80
CA ASN A 655 6.50 -10.57 9.10
C ASN A 655 7.13 -11.17 10.38
N GLU A 656 8.22 -11.90 10.21
CA GLU A 656 9.05 -12.42 11.31
C GLU A 656 9.95 -11.36 11.96
N GLU A 657 10.05 -10.17 11.34
CA GLU A 657 10.88 -9.05 11.80
C GLU A 657 10.05 -8.06 12.63
N GLU A 658 10.67 -7.46 13.66
CA GLU A 658 9.98 -6.50 14.54
C GLU A 658 9.54 -5.22 13.81
N PHE A 659 10.25 -4.82 12.74
CA PHE A 659 10.04 -3.55 12.04
C PHE A 659 10.03 -3.73 10.53
N VAL A 660 9.25 -2.89 9.86
CA VAL A 660 9.30 -2.62 8.42
C VAL A 660 9.86 -1.21 8.19
N TYR A 661 10.25 -0.91 6.96
CA TYR A 661 11.07 0.27 6.64
C TYR A 661 10.55 1.00 5.42
N ASP A 662 10.64 2.34 5.41
CA ASP A 662 10.26 3.16 4.26
C ASP A 662 11.15 4.41 4.12
N LEU A 663 11.21 4.96 2.91
CA LEU A 663 11.95 6.16 2.56
C LEU A 663 11.03 7.21 1.95
N GLU A 664 11.16 8.42 2.46
CA GLU A 664 10.45 9.55 1.89
C GLU A 664 11.34 10.26 0.87
N ILE A 665 10.89 10.36 -0.37
CA ILE A 665 11.67 10.91 -1.48
C ILE A 665 11.06 12.22 -1.97
N GLU A 666 11.89 13.25 -2.04
CA GLU A 666 11.54 14.56 -2.55
C GLU A 666 11.21 14.53 -4.05
N LYS A 667 10.23 15.36 -4.46
CA LYS A 667 9.80 15.64 -5.85
C LYS A 667 9.11 14.48 -6.58
N TYR A 668 9.54 13.24 -6.41
CA TYR A 668 9.03 12.09 -7.18
C TYR A 668 8.13 11.16 -6.36
N HIS A 669 8.27 11.16 -5.03
CA HIS A 669 7.47 10.37 -4.09
C HIS A 669 7.37 8.87 -4.43
N ASN A 670 8.40 8.37 -5.10
CA ASN A 670 8.57 6.96 -5.42
C ASN A 670 10.06 6.62 -5.48
N PHE A 671 10.43 5.35 -5.30
CA PHE A 671 11.81 4.89 -5.48
C PHE A 671 11.91 3.44 -5.93
N VAL A 672 13.08 3.10 -6.47
CA VAL A 672 13.45 1.73 -6.80
C VAL A 672 13.81 0.97 -5.54
N ALA A 673 13.15 -0.14 -5.30
CA ALA A 673 13.44 -1.07 -4.22
C ALA A 673 13.21 -2.50 -4.67
N GLY A 674 14.09 -3.44 -4.29
CA GLY A 674 13.95 -4.85 -4.68
C GLY A 674 13.86 -5.10 -6.20
N GLY A 675 14.20 -4.09 -7.02
CA GLY A 675 14.11 -4.13 -8.47
C GLY A 675 12.72 -3.82 -9.03
N ILE A 676 11.87 -3.12 -8.27
CA ILE A 676 10.50 -2.65 -8.61
C ILE A 676 10.36 -1.18 -8.13
N ILE A 677 9.36 -0.42 -8.62
CA ILE A 677 9.06 0.97 -8.20
C ILE A 677 7.93 1.00 -7.14
N CYS A 678 8.08 1.78 -6.04
CA CYS A 678 7.14 1.90 -4.89
C CYS A 678 6.82 3.38 -4.52
N HIS A 679 5.71 3.75 -3.82
CA HIS A 679 5.14 5.15 -3.70
C HIS A 679 4.58 5.61 -2.29
N ASN A 680 4.39 6.94 -2.02
CA ASN A 680 3.95 7.62 -0.73
C ASN A 680 2.52 8.33 -0.75
N SER A 681 1.79 8.73 0.34
CA SER A 681 0.36 9.29 0.26
C SER A 681 -0.20 10.37 1.27
N GLY A 682 -1.26 11.19 0.91
CA GLY A 682 -2.11 12.05 1.84
C GLY A 682 -3.03 13.22 1.29
N CYS A 683 -4.03 13.71 2.07
CA CYS A 683 -5.20 14.59 1.68
C CYS A 683 -4.99 16.10 1.45
N THR A 684 -4.16 16.80 2.24
CA THR A 684 -3.87 18.24 2.05
C THR A 684 -3.28 18.53 0.66
N MET A 685 -2.66 17.51 0.06
CA MET A 685 -2.17 17.52 -1.31
C MET A 685 -3.30 17.69 -2.33
N LEU A 686 -4.46 17.05 -2.15
CA LEU A 686 -5.59 17.10 -3.10
C LEU A 686 -6.14 18.52 -3.30
N SER A 687 -6.16 19.34 -2.25
CA SER A 687 -6.57 20.76 -2.35
C SER A 687 -5.60 21.56 -3.19
N GLN A 688 -4.32 21.49 -2.83
CA GLN A 688 -3.24 22.20 -3.51
C GLN A 688 -3.16 21.79 -4.98
N MET A 689 -3.44 20.54 -5.26
CA MET A 689 -3.53 19.99 -6.60
C MET A 689 -4.67 20.49 -7.45
N THR A 690 -5.88 20.46 -6.88
CA THR A 690 -7.09 20.73 -7.64
C THR A 690 -7.32 22.22 -7.78
N THR A 691 -6.92 23.02 -6.79
CA THR A 691 -7.20 24.47 -6.75
C THR A 691 -5.96 25.37 -6.67
N GLY A 692 -4.78 24.82 -6.38
CA GLY A 692 -3.57 25.63 -6.15
C GLY A 692 -3.59 26.47 -4.87
N LYS A 693 -4.66 26.37 -4.06
CA LYS A 693 -4.84 27.18 -2.85
C LYS A 693 -4.37 26.42 -1.60
N PRO A 694 -3.70 27.10 -0.66
CA PRO A 694 -3.34 26.50 0.62
C PRO A 694 -4.59 26.23 1.46
N THR A 695 -4.47 25.27 2.37
CA THR A 695 -5.50 24.97 3.36
C THR A 695 -5.41 25.99 4.49
N LYS A 696 -6.50 26.71 4.75
CA LYS A 696 -6.57 27.65 5.88
C LYS A 696 -6.84 26.87 7.15
N VAL A 697 -6.08 27.14 8.20
CA VAL A 697 -6.20 26.48 9.50
C VAL A 697 -6.25 27.55 10.59
N ILE A 698 -7.25 27.47 11.45
CA ILE A 698 -7.31 28.19 12.71
C ILE A 698 -7.23 27.14 13.81
N THR A 699 -6.34 27.32 14.77
CA THR A 699 -6.14 26.37 15.86
C THR A 699 -5.91 27.09 17.17
N GLY A 700 -6.50 26.59 18.25
CA GLY A 700 -6.31 27.14 19.58
C GLY A 700 -6.50 26.08 20.66
N THR A 701 -5.71 26.17 21.73
CA THR A 701 -5.71 25.20 22.84
C THR A 701 -6.67 25.56 23.97
N GLY A 702 -7.44 26.64 23.82
CA GLY A 702 -8.38 27.15 24.83
C GLY A 702 -7.75 27.93 26.00
N ASN A 703 -6.51 27.61 26.39
CA ASN A 703 -5.82 28.26 27.51
C ASN A 703 -4.60 29.09 27.06
N GLY A 704 -4.52 29.40 25.77
CA GLY A 704 -3.35 30.04 25.15
C GLY A 704 -3.72 30.82 23.89
N LYS A 705 -2.69 31.17 23.12
CA LYS A 705 -2.77 31.98 21.91
C LYS A 705 -3.47 31.21 20.78
N THR A 706 -4.48 31.80 20.14
CA THR A 706 -5.12 31.25 18.93
C THR A 706 -4.27 31.61 17.71
N TYR A 707 -4.00 30.65 16.84
CA TYR A 707 -3.24 30.87 15.61
C TYR A 707 -4.13 30.67 14.38
N SER A 708 -4.13 31.64 13.47
CA SER A 708 -4.62 31.50 12.10
C SER A 708 -3.42 31.37 11.18
N LEU A 709 -3.42 30.39 10.29
CA LEU A 709 -2.31 30.15 9.37
C LEU A 709 -2.82 29.43 8.11
N GLU A 710 -2.01 29.45 7.07
CA GLU A 710 -2.24 28.73 5.83
C GLU A 710 -1.19 27.64 5.70
N ILE A 711 -1.63 26.41 5.45
CA ILE A 711 -0.77 25.25 5.24
C ILE A 711 -0.86 24.84 3.79
N SER A 712 0.30 24.82 3.14
CA SER A 712 0.51 24.08 1.90
C SER A 712 1.54 22.99 2.16
N ILE A 713 1.53 21.95 1.34
CA ILE A 713 2.60 20.97 1.33
C ILE A 713 3.62 21.46 0.32
N ASP A 714 4.87 21.62 0.72
CA ASP A 714 5.93 21.69 -0.27
C ASP A 714 6.03 20.29 -0.90
N THR A 715 5.45 20.10 -2.09
CA THR A 715 5.45 18.79 -2.76
C THR A 715 6.84 18.37 -3.23
N LYS A 716 7.84 19.26 -3.16
CA LYS A 716 9.24 18.87 -3.35
C LYS A 716 9.75 18.25 -2.05
N GLU A 717 9.79 18.99 -0.94
CA GLU A 717 10.42 18.55 0.32
C GLU A 717 9.50 17.74 1.29
N ASN A 718 8.20 17.57 0.99
CA ASN A 718 7.14 17.06 1.88
C ASN A 718 7.20 17.67 3.29
N ARG A 719 7.41 18.99 3.32
CA ARG A 719 7.39 19.81 4.53
C ARG A 719 6.14 20.67 4.54
N PRO A 720 5.60 20.98 5.72
CA PRO A 720 4.53 21.94 5.84
C PRO A 720 5.08 23.32 5.52
N LYS A 721 4.62 23.90 4.41
CA LYS A 721 4.84 25.32 4.13
C LYS A 721 3.73 26.11 4.80
N ILE A 722 4.06 26.62 5.98
CA ILE A 722 3.19 27.49 6.77
C ILE A 722 3.37 28.92 6.28
N SER A 723 2.29 29.54 5.82
CA SER A 723 2.21 30.95 5.45
C SER A 723 1.15 31.68 6.29
N ASN A 724 1.19 33.01 6.31
CA ASN A 724 0.15 33.84 6.92
C ASN A 724 -0.17 33.52 8.39
N LEU A 725 0.84 33.09 9.16
CA LEU A 725 0.71 32.84 10.59
C LEU A 725 0.42 34.16 11.33
N LYS A 726 -0.78 34.25 11.90
CA LYS A 726 -1.25 35.37 12.70
C LYS A 726 -1.77 34.86 14.04
N GLU A 727 -1.39 35.55 15.11
CA GLU A 727 -1.99 35.35 16.41
C GLU A 727 -3.32 36.12 16.47
N MET A 728 -4.40 35.45 16.85
CA MET A 728 -5.72 36.07 16.95
C MET A 728 -6.01 36.50 18.39
N LEU A 729 -6.58 37.69 18.55
CA LEU A 729 -7.06 38.21 19.84
C LEU A 729 -8.26 37.41 20.38
N LYS A 730 -9.03 36.78 19.48
CA LYS A 730 -10.20 35.96 19.84
C LYS A 730 -9.76 34.59 20.32
N GLN A 731 -10.17 34.21 21.53
CA GLN A 731 -9.93 32.87 22.07
C GLN A 731 -10.76 31.83 21.30
N PHE A 732 -10.10 30.76 20.89
CA PHE A 732 -10.69 29.60 20.22
C PHE A 732 -10.07 28.33 20.81
N ARG A 733 -10.87 27.26 20.87
CA ARG A 733 -10.44 25.94 21.32
C ARG A 733 -10.86 24.93 20.25
N GLY A 734 -9.90 24.17 19.75
CA GLY A 734 -10.10 23.20 18.67
C GLY A 734 -9.35 23.56 17.39
N VAL A 735 -9.75 22.92 16.29
CA VAL A 735 -9.17 23.15 14.96
C VAL A 735 -10.29 23.50 13.98
N ALA A 736 -10.12 24.56 13.21
CA ALA A 736 -10.95 24.90 12.06
C ALA A 736 -10.11 24.84 10.78
N ILE A 737 -10.52 24.02 9.84
CA ILE A 737 -9.86 23.78 8.56
C ILE A 737 -10.81 24.27 7.46
N GLN A 738 -10.31 25.09 6.55
CA GLN A 738 -11.01 25.48 5.34
C GLN A 738 -10.14 25.17 4.13
N THR A 739 -10.69 24.37 3.22
CA THR A 739 -9.97 23.81 2.09
C THR A 739 -10.81 23.91 0.82
N LYS A 740 -10.17 24.16 -0.32
CA LYS A 740 -10.84 24.32 -1.61
C LYS A 740 -10.54 23.13 -2.52
N PHE A 741 -11.56 22.55 -3.15
CA PHE A 741 -11.42 21.35 -3.97
C PHE A 741 -12.13 21.50 -5.32
N LYS A 742 -11.46 21.13 -6.41
CA LYS A 742 -12.03 21.06 -7.78
C LYS A 742 -12.15 19.63 -8.30
N GLY A 743 -13.17 19.37 -9.12
CA GLY A 743 -13.49 18.04 -9.65
C GLY A 743 -14.04 17.10 -8.58
N VAL A 744 -14.79 17.67 -7.64
CA VAL A 744 -15.59 16.95 -6.62
C VAL A 744 -17.03 17.40 -6.76
N LEU A 745 -17.99 16.54 -6.43
CA LEU A 745 -19.41 16.82 -6.65
C LEU A 745 -20.19 16.61 -5.37
N TYR A 746 -20.93 17.63 -4.95
CA TYR A 746 -21.95 17.46 -3.92
C TYR A 746 -23.25 16.98 -4.56
N LYS A 747 -23.78 15.85 -4.08
CA LYS A 747 -25.10 15.35 -4.46
C LYS A 747 -25.82 14.80 -3.23
N GLU A 748 -27.08 15.16 -3.10
CA GLU A 748 -28.01 14.58 -2.12
C GLU A 748 -28.31 13.14 -2.58
N SER A 749 -27.50 12.21 -2.09
CA SER A 749 -27.55 10.80 -2.46
C SER A 749 -27.12 9.92 -1.28
N ASP A 750 -27.39 8.64 -1.38
CA ASP A 750 -27.05 7.62 -0.39
C ASP A 750 -25.55 7.52 -0.08
N GLN A 751 -24.71 7.98 -1.00
CA GLN A 751 -23.25 8.00 -0.91
C GLN A 751 -22.69 9.41 -0.67
N GLY A 752 -23.57 10.41 -0.50
CA GLY A 752 -23.21 11.80 -0.36
C GLY A 752 -22.86 12.21 1.08
N VAL A 753 -22.37 13.44 1.21
CA VAL A 753 -21.87 14.00 2.47
C VAL A 753 -22.94 14.06 3.56
N LEU A 754 -24.16 14.51 3.23
CA LEU A 754 -25.24 14.65 4.21
C LEU A 754 -25.57 13.30 4.86
N GLU A 755 -25.65 12.24 4.08
CA GLU A 755 -25.93 10.89 4.57
C GLU A 755 -24.75 10.34 5.39
N TYR A 756 -23.50 10.62 4.99
CA TYR A 756 -22.32 10.31 5.80
C TYR A 756 -22.39 10.97 7.18
N LEU A 757 -22.73 12.27 7.25
CA LEU A 757 -22.84 13.00 8.52
C LEU A 757 -24.03 12.51 9.36
N ARG A 758 -25.18 12.22 8.74
CA ARG A 758 -26.35 11.62 9.40
C ARG A 758 -25.97 10.29 10.06
N ARG A 759 -25.33 9.39 9.32
CA ARG A 759 -24.86 8.09 9.84
C ARG A 759 -23.81 8.27 10.94
N THR A 760 -22.87 9.20 10.76
CA THR A 760 -21.86 9.51 11.78
C THR A 760 -22.49 9.99 13.09
N ALA A 761 -23.53 10.83 13.02
CA ALA A 761 -24.30 11.28 14.20
C ALA A 761 -25.06 10.13 14.88
N ILE A 762 -25.63 9.18 14.12
CA ILE A 762 -26.32 8.00 14.67
C ILE A 762 -25.33 7.11 15.45
N ALA A 763 -24.13 6.87 14.91
CA ALA A 763 -23.11 6.04 15.55
C ALA A 763 -22.35 6.74 16.69
N ASN A 764 -22.39 8.06 16.76
CA ASN A 764 -21.70 8.87 17.76
C ASN A 764 -22.70 9.78 18.49
N PRO A 765 -23.57 9.23 19.35
CA PRO A 765 -24.68 9.95 19.96
C PRO A 765 -24.26 11.08 20.89
N HIS A 766 -23.01 11.11 21.32
CA HIS A 766 -22.41 12.18 22.14
C HIS A 766 -21.89 13.37 21.32
N ALA A 767 -21.77 13.23 20.00
CA ALA A 767 -21.33 14.28 19.12
C ALA A 767 -22.51 15.14 18.66
N GLN A 768 -22.30 16.45 18.61
CA GLN A 768 -23.20 17.38 17.93
C GLN A 768 -22.57 17.80 16.60
N ILE A 769 -23.29 17.59 15.49
CA ILE A 769 -22.79 17.88 14.15
C ILE A 769 -23.70 18.92 13.49
N ARG A 770 -23.16 20.11 13.19
CA ARG A 770 -23.84 21.13 12.36
C ARG A 770 -23.34 21.02 10.94
N PHE A 771 -24.23 20.88 9.97
CA PHE A 771 -23.89 20.80 8.55
C PHE A 771 -24.59 21.90 7.77
N ARG A 772 -23.83 22.72 7.05
CA ARG A 772 -24.37 23.67 6.08
C ARG A 772 -24.06 23.19 4.67
N ASN A 773 -25.11 22.88 3.91
CA ASN A 773 -24.98 22.40 2.53
C ASN A 773 -24.67 23.56 1.55
N PRO A 774 -24.35 23.26 0.28
CA PRO A 774 -24.08 24.29 -0.73
C PRO A 774 -25.25 25.25 -1.00
N LYS A 775 -26.49 24.79 -0.81
CA LYS A 775 -27.72 25.60 -0.92
C LYS A 775 -27.92 26.56 0.28
N GLY A 776 -26.99 26.55 1.24
CA GLY A 776 -27.03 27.38 2.44
C GLY A 776 -27.93 26.85 3.56
N ILE A 777 -28.58 25.70 3.38
CA ILE A 777 -29.48 25.06 4.35
C ILE A 777 -28.63 24.50 5.50
N LEU A 778 -28.96 24.92 6.72
CA LEU A 778 -28.34 24.43 7.95
C LEU A 778 -29.12 23.24 8.50
N THR A 779 -28.47 22.09 8.58
CA THR A 779 -28.96 20.89 9.25
C THR A 779 -28.16 20.67 10.53
N THR A 780 -28.83 20.57 11.67
CA THR A 780 -28.17 20.28 12.95
C THR A 780 -28.58 18.91 13.47
N PHE A 781 -27.60 18.03 13.65
CA PHE A 781 -27.74 16.78 14.36
C PHE A 781 -27.35 17.02 15.82
N HIS A 782 -28.36 17.21 16.67
CA HIS A 782 -28.15 17.39 18.11
C HIS A 782 -27.70 16.08 18.77
N ARG A 783 -26.74 16.19 19.70
CA ARG A 783 -26.32 15.05 20.51
C ARG A 783 -27.49 14.50 21.32
N SER A 784 -27.58 13.18 21.43
CA SER A 784 -28.60 12.48 22.19
C SER A 784 -28.10 12.08 23.59
N VAL A 785 -26.78 12.05 23.80
CA VAL A 785 -26.12 11.58 25.02
C VAL A 785 -25.02 12.57 25.44
N ASN A 786 -24.88 12.84 26.73
CA ASN A 786 -23.83 13.75 27.26
C ASN A 786 -22.68 13.01 27.94
N LYS A 787 -22.41 11.78 27.49
CA LYS A 787 -21.39 10.87 28.05
C LYS A 787 -20.37 10.52 26.99
N ILE A 788 -19.11 10.81 27.27
CA ILE A 788 -17.99 10.50 26.37
C ILE A 788 -17.64 9.01 26.52
N PRO A 789 -17.41 8.28 25.42
CA PRO A 789 -16.95 6.90 25.48
C PRO A 789 -15.61 6.77 26.22
N LYS A 790 -15.43 5.66 26.95
CA LYS A 790 -14.14 5.36 27.60
C LYS A 790 -13.09 5.08 26.55
N ARG A 791 -11.84 5.45 26.84
CA ARG A 791 -10.73 5.11 25.94
C ARG A 791 -10.47 3.60 25.97
N PRO A 792 -10.43 2.94 24.81
CA PRO A 792 -10.10 1.53 24.75
C PRO A 792 -8.64 1.30 25.16
N MET A 793 -8.39 0.24 25.92
CA MET A 793 -7.06 -0.15 26.42
C MET A 793 -6.50 -1.30 25.57
N GLU A 794 -5.18 -1.44 25.55
CA GLU A 794 -4.51 -2.51 24.80
C GLU A 794 -4.81 -3.88 25.43
N MET A 795 -5.21 -4.83 24.59
CA MET A 795 -5.61 -6.18 24.99
C MET A 795 -4.72 -7.26 24.37
N LYS A 796 -4.68 -8.42 25.02
CA LYS A 796 -3.99 -9.61 24.49
C LYS A 796 -4.92 -10.41 23.56
N PRO A 797 -4.36 -11.17 22.61
CA PRO A 797 -5.14 -12.06 21.74
C PRO A 797 -5.77 -13.20 22.54
N HIS A 798 -6.96 -13.64 22.11
CA HIS A 798 -7.70 -14.70 22.75
C HIS A 798 -7.36 -16.09 22.16
N PRO A 799 -7.25 -17.17 22.96
CA PRO A 799 -6.76 -18.48 22.49
C PRO A 799 -7.60 -19.13 21.37
N LEU A 800 -8.94 -18.99 21.39
CA LEU A 800 -9.84 -19.69 20.46
C LEU A 800 -9.73 -19.29 18.98
N GLY A 801 -9.06 -18.18 18.63
CA GLY A 801 -8.89 -17.74 17.25
C GLY A 801 -7.46 -17.81 16.72
N VAL A 802 -6.53 -18.36 17.50
CA VAL A 802 -5.09 -18.29 17.23
C VAL A 802 -4.67 -19.42 16.29
N THR A 803 -3.79 -19.13 15.33
CA THR A 803 -3.28 -20.12 14.37
C THR A 803 -2.01 -20.82 14.87
N ILE A 804 -1.64 -21.95 14.25
CA ILE A 804 -0.43 -22.72 14.62
C ILE A 804 0.81 -21.83 14.51
N ASP A 805 0.84 -21.02 13.44
CA ASP A 805 1.92 -20.06 13.20
C ASP A 805 2.02 -18.99 14.28
N ASP A 806 0.87 -18.49 14.78
CA ASP A 806 0.85 -17.51 15.87
C ASP A 806 1.49 -18.06 17.15
N ILE A 807 1.16 -19.29 17.53
CA ILE A 807 1.76 -19.94 18.72
C ILE A 807 3.27 -20.09 18.53
N LEU A 808 3.73 -20.58 17.39
CA LEU A 808 5.15 -20.80 17.12
C LEU A 808 5.93 -19.49 17.06
N SER A 809 5.36 -18.46 16.40
CA SER A 809 5.96 -17.13 16.30
C SER A 809 6.08 -16.45 17.66
N TRP A 810 5.01 -16.48 18.46
CA TRP A 810 4.98 -15.86 19.78
C TRP A 810 5.83 -16.61 20.81
N SER A 811 5.94 -17.93 20.69
CA SER A 811 6.79 -18.74 21.57
C SER A 811 8.28 -18.39 21.46
N LYS A 812 8.71 -17.87 20.31
CA LYS A 812 10.10 -17.43 20.06
C LYS A 812 10.38 -15.99 20.49
N THR A 813 9.36 -15.13 20.46
CA THR A 813 9.49 -13.68 20.70
C THR A 813 9.16 -13.29 22.14
N ILE A 814 8.20 -13.96 22.79
CA ILE A 814 7.77 -13.66 24.15
C ILE A 814 8.72 -14.34 25.14
N ASP A 815 9.30 -13.57 26.05
CA ASP A 815 10.25 -14.08 27.04
C ASP A 815 9.56 -14.90 28.14
N ALA A 816 9.68 -16.22 28.04
CA ALA A 816 9.19 -17.20 29.01
C ALA A 816 10.09 -18.45 29.03
N ARG A 817 10.34 -18.99 30.23
CA ARG A 817 11.19 -20.18 30.43
C ARG A 817 10.48 -21.52 30.24
N LYS A 818 9.15 -21.52 30.29
CA LYS A 818 8.28 -22.70 30.21
C LYS A 818 7.07 -22.38 29.34
N THR A 819 6.59 -23.35 28.57
CA THR A 819 5.42 -23.19 27.70
C THR A 819 4.18 -22.76 28.50
N ASN A 820 3.99 -23.25 29.73
CA ASN A 820 2.90 -22.79 30.59
C ASN A 820 2.94 -21.27 30.87
N SER A 821 4.11 -20.73 31.19
CA SER A 821 4.31 -19.30 31.45
C SER A 821 4.18 -18.48 30.17
N PHE A 822 4.58 -19.04 29.03
CA PHE A 822 4.37 -18.43 27.72
C PHE A 822 2.88 -18.28 27.44
N LEU A 823 2.10 -19.35 27.58
CA LEU A 823 0.65 -19.31 27.30
C LEU A 823 -0.08 -18.28 28.19
N LYS A 824 0.26 -18.17 29.48
CA LYS A 824 -0.31 -17.13 30.37
C LYS A 824 0.10 -15.71 29.98
N LYS A 825 1.33 -15.52 29.50
CA LYS A 825 1.82 -14.19 29.11
C LYS A 825 1.26 -13.75 27.77
N ALA A 826 1.15 -14.67 26.81
CA ALA A 826 0.78 -14.40 25.43
C ALA A 826 -0.72 -14.17 25.23
N PHE A 827 -1.57 -14.96 25.91
CA PHE A 827 -3.01 -15.00 25.63
C PHE A 827 -3.84 -14.38 26.76
N ASP A 828 -4.98 -13.79 26.38
CA ASP A 828 -6.01 -13.38 27.33
C ASP A 828 -6.74 -14.61 27.90
N ARG A 829 -7.24 -14.50 29.14
CA ARG A 829 -8.05 -15.54 29.82
C ARG A 829 -7.41 -16.92 29.98
N VAL A 830 -6.07 -17.02 29.93
CA VAL A 830 -5.32 -18.25 30.24
C VAL A 830 -4.77 -18.18 31.68
N GLY A 831 -5.39 -18.94 32.59
CA GLY A 831 -4.95 -19.11 33.99
C GLY A 831 -4.45 -20.53 34.28
N ASP A 832 -4.11 -20.81 35.54
CA ASP A 832 -3.64 -22.14 35.99
C ASP A 832 -4.62 -23.27 35.66
N THR A 833 -5.90 -23.08 35.97
CA THR A 833 -6.96 -24.06 35.71
C THR A 833 -7.17 -24.36 34.23
N SER A 834 -7.00 -23.36 33.36
CA SER A 834 -7.05 -23.55 31.90
C SER A 834 -5.84 -24.35 31.43
N ILE A 835 -4.66 -24.07 31.98
CA ILE A 835 -3.43 -24.78 31.65
C ILE A 835 -3.46 -26.24 32.07
N ASP A 836 -4.01 -26.56 33.24
CA ASP A 836 -4.14 -27.95 33.68
C ASP A 836 -5.04 -28.76 32.74
N LYS A 837 -6.14 -28.16 32.28
CA LYS A 837 -7.04 -28.77 31.27
C LYS A 837 -6.38 -28.91 29.91
N ILE A 838 -5.58 -27.93 29.49
CA ILE A 838 -4.79 -28.04 28.26
C ILE A 838 -3.79 -29.19 28.40
N GLN A 839 -3.06 -29.28 29.51
CA GLN A 839 -2.07 -30.32 29.78
C GLN A 839 -2.67 -31.73 29.73
N GLN A 840 -3.91 -31.91 30.21
CA GLN A 840 -4.63 -33.20 30.15
C GLN A 840 -4.92 -33.68 28.71
N ASN A 841 -5.06 -32.76 27.76
CA ASN A 841 -5.35 -33.06 26.36
C ASN A 841 -4.08 -33.12 25.48
N LEU A 842 -2.90 -32.90 26.07
CA LEU A 842 -1.62 -32.91 25.36
C LEU A 842 -0.84 -34.21 25.60
N ARG A 843 -0.06 -34.61 24.58
CA ARG A 843 0.84 -35.78 24.67
C ARG A 843 2.23 -35.43 25.23
N PHE A 844 2.50 -34.15 25.48
CA PHE A 844 3.80 -33.64 25.94
C PHE A 844 3.65 -32.65 27.10
N ASP A 845 4.71 -32.42 27.87
CA ASP A 845 4.72 -31.55 29.05
C ASP A 845 4.90 -30.06 28.70
N LEU A 846 3.99 -29.21 29.17
CA LEU A 846 4.04 -27.75 29.05
C LEU A 846 5.14 -27.08 29.89
N ASN A 847 5.91 -27.84 30.68
CA ASN A 847 7.14 -27.35 31.32
C ASN A 847 8.34 -27.25 30.37
N LYS A 848 8.23 -27.78 29.14
CA LYS A 848 9.25 -27.64 28.09
C LYS A 848 9.51 -26.16 27.74
N ASP A 849 10.68 -25.88 27.18
CA ASP A 849 11.04 -24.55 26.67
C ASP A 849 10.13 -24.18 25.49
N PRO A 850 9.42 -23.03 25.53
CA PRO A 850 8.52 -22.61 24.46
C PRO A 850 9.24 -22.46 23.11
N LYS A 851 10.55 -22.14 23.10
CA LYS A 851 11.34 -22.00 21.87
C LYS A 851 11.56 -23.32 21.13
N GLN A 852 11.33 -24.45 21.81
CA GLN A 852 11.49 -25.80 21.26
C GLN A 852 10.16 -26.45 20.86
N LEU A 853 9.06 -25.69 20.84
CA LEU A 853 7.77 -26.20 20.36
C LEU A 853 7.85 -26.58 18.88
N SER A 854 7.46 -27.82 18.58
CA SER A 854 7.31 -28.28 17.20
C SER A 854 5.96 -27.88 16.61
N TRP A 855 5.82 -28.00 15.28
CA TRP A 855 4.54 -27.77 14.60
C TRP A 855 3.43 -28.70 15.11
N GLU A 856 3.76 -29.98 15.30
CA GLU A 856 2.84 -31.01 15.82
C GLU A 856 2.42 -30.71 17.27
N GLU A 857 3.34 -30.22 18.09
CA GLU A 857 3.06 -29.81 19.47
C GLU A 857 2.15 -28.58 19.50
N ALA A 858 2.37 -27.59 18.62
CA ALA A 858 1.51 -26.41 18.50
C ALA A 858 0.12 -26.74 17.94
N GLU A 859 0.00 -27.69 17.02
CA GLU A 859 -1.28 -28.20 16.53
C GLU A 859 -2.09 -28.87 17.64
N GLN A 860 -1.43 -29.68 18.49
CA GLN A 860 -2.07 -30.26 19.67
C GLN A 860 -2.55 -29.19 20.66
N ILE A 861 -1.80 -28.09 20.85
CA ILE A 861 -2.23 -26.96 21.70
C ILE A 861 -3.50 -26.32 21.14
N ILE A 862 -3.61 -26.11 19.83
CA ILE A 862 -4.81 -25.51 19.21
C ILE A 862 -6.02 -26.43 19.29
N HIS A 863 -5.81 -27.73 19.05
CA HIS A 863 -6.86 -28.70 19.24
C HIS A 863 -7.35 -28.72 20.70
N ALA A 864 -6.42 -28.65 21.66
CA ALA A 864 -6.75 -28.51 23.08
C ALA A 864 -7.48 -27.18 23.38
N PHE A 865 -7.12 -26.07 22.72
CA PHE A 865 -7.83 -24.80 22.90
C PHE A 865 -9.31 -24.90 22.52
N LYS A 866 -9.65 -25.60 21.43
CA LYS A 866 -11.05 -25.79 21.01
C LYS A 866 -11.87 -26.66 21.96
N GLN A 867 -11.21 -27.54 22.72
CA GLN A 867 -11.86 -28.43 23.70
C GLN A 867 -12.01 -27.79 25.09
N VAL A 868 -11.22 -26.75 25.38
CA VAL A 868 -11.27 -26.03 26.65
C VAL A 868 -12.31 -24.91 26.57
N ASN A 869 -13.21 -24.89 27.56
CA ASN A 869 -14.20 -23.81 27.67
C ASN A 869 -13.55 -22.55 28.25
N PHE A 870 -13.05 -21.66 27.37
CA PHE A 870 -12.53 -20.36 27.75
C PHE A 870 -13.65 -19.36 28.04
N SER A 871 -13.40 -18.44 28.98
CA SER A 871 -14.28 -17.29 29.20
C SER A 871 -14.21 -16.32 28.01
N ALA A 872 -15.28 -15.55 27.79
CA ALA A 872 -15.29 -14.51 26.76
C ALA A 872 -14.08 -13.55 26.88
N PRO A 873 -13.57 -13.02 25.76
CA PRO A 873 -12.42 -12.12 25.75
C PRO A 873 -12.69 -10.83 26.54
N SER A 874 -11.63 -10.19 27.02
CA SER A 874 -11.73 -8.89 27.69
C SER A 874 -12.37 -7.83 26.79
N THR A 875 -13.31 -7.06 27.34
CA THR A 875 -13.94 -5.92 26.67
C THR A 875 -13.13 -4.64 26.79
N GLU A 876 -11.99 -4.64 27.48
CA GLU A 876 -11.26 -3.40 27.81
C GLU A 876 -10.74 -2.64 26.58
N GLY A 877 -10.42 -3.33 25.49
CA GLY A 877 -10.01 -2.74 24.22
C GLY A 877 -11.14 -2.55 23.20
N LEU A 878 -12.38 -2.93 23.55
CA LEU A 878 -13.58 -2.70 22.75
C LEU A 878 -14.44 -1.63 23.41
N CYS A 879 -14.91 -0.69 22.61
CA CYS A 879 -15.75 0.42 23.01
C CYS A 879 -17.08 0.35 22.20
N PRO A 880 -18.05 -0.47 22.66
CA PRO A 880 -19.40 -0.48 22.09
C PRO A 880 -20.11 0.87 22.28
N ILE A 881 -21.11 1.17 21.45
CA ILE A 881 -21.94 2.37 21.60
C ILE A 881 -22.90 2.18 22.78
N GLY A 882 -23.47 0.98 22.90
CA GLY A 882 -24.45 0.57 23.90
C GLY A 882 -25.90 0.63 23.40
N GLU A 883 -26.71 -0.35 23.80
CA GLU A 883 -28.11 -0.52 23.37
C GLU A 883 -28.98 0.72 23.61
N GLU A 884 -28.84 1.34 24.79
CA GLU A 884 -29.61 2.52 25.17
C GLU A 884 -29.25 3.74 24.32
N HIS A 885 -27.95 3.92 24.04
CA HIS A 885 -27.46 5.06 23.28
C HIS A 885 -27.81 4.94 21.78
N ILE A 886 -27.75 3.73 21.21
CA ILE A 886 -28.21 3.47 19.83
C ILE A 886 -29.71 3.72 19.71
N LYS A 887 -30.50 3.30 20.71
CA LYS A 887 -31.95 3.54 20.73
C LYS A 887 -32.26 5.03 20.70
N LYS A 888 -31.66 5.80 21.61
CA LYS A 888 -31.81 7.26 21.70
C LYS A 888 -31.39 7.98 20.41
N SER A 889 -30.31 7.54 19.76
CA SER A 889 -29.82 8.17 18.52
C SER A 889 -30.76 7.93 17.35
N LEU A 890 -31.29 6.71 17.21
CA LEU A 890 -32.27 6.36 16.17
C LEU A 890 -33.61 7.07 16.41
N GLU A 891 -34.09 7.16 17.65
CA GLU A 891 -35.31 7.89 18.00
C GLU A 891 -35.19 9.39 17.66
N ASN A 892 -34.05 10.00 17.97
CA ASN A 892 -33.79 11.42 17.71
C ASN A 892 -33.68 11.73 16.20
N ILE A 893 -32.92 10.92 15.45
CA ILE A 893 -32.55 11.22 14.06
C ILE A 893 -33.52 10.59 13.06
N VAL A 894 -33.86 9.30 13.22
CA VAL A 894 -34.71 8.56 12.27
C VAL A 894 -36.19 8.77 12.58
N LYS A 895 -36.57 9.10 13.82
CA LYS A 895 -37.97 9.24 14.29
C LYS A 895 -38.88 8.07 13.85
N PRO A 896 -38.52 6.83 14.18
CA PRO A 896 -39.34 5.65 13.88
C PRO A 896 -40.50 5.51 14.89
N GLU A 897 -41.41 4.59 14.60
CA GLU A 897 -42.50 4.24 15.53
C GLU A 897 -42.00 3.37 16.69
N ILE A 898 -41.08 2.45 16.40
CA ILE A 898 -40.44 1.59 17.41
C ILE A 898 -38.98 1.32 17.04
N VAL A 899 -38.14 1.15 18.08
CA VAL A 899 -36.74 0.74 17.95
C VAL A 899 -36.44 -0.41 18.90
N TYR A 900 -35.89 -1.50 18.37
CA TYR A 900 -35.30 -2.58 19.15
C TYR A 900 -33.81 -2.65 18.90
N THR A 901 -33.03 -2.59 19.98
CA THR A 901 -31.57 -2.72 19.97
C THR A 901 -31.15 -4.03 20.63
N PHE A 902 -29.99 -4.54 20.22
CA PHE A 902 -29.36 -5.70 20.84
C PHE A 902 -27.84 -5.66 20.64
N THR A 903 -27.09 -5.91 21.70
CA THR A 903 -25.64 -6.00 21.71
C THR A 903 -25.23 -7.41 22.09
N ARG A 904 -24.52 -8.11 21.20
CA ARG A 904 -24.01 -9.45 21.47
C ARG A 904 -22.90 -9.41 22.53
N LYS A 905 -22.67 -10.54 23.19
CA LYS A 905 -21.45 -10.73 24.00
C LYS A 905 -20.23 -10.72 23.06
N PRO A 906 -19.05 -10.25 23.52
CA PRO A 906 -17.86 -10.27 22.68
C PRO A 906 -17.45 -11.72 22.39
N THR A 907 -17.11 -11.97 21.13
CA THR A 907 -16.63 -13.25 20.60
C THR A 907 -15.32 -13.03 19.86
N VAL A 908 -14.76 -14.07 19.24
CA VAL A 908 -13.46 -14.00 18.56
C VAL A 908 -13.56 -14.63 17.19
N TYR A 909 -12.81 -14.08 16.24
CA TYR A 909 -12.68 -14.62 14.90
C TYR A 909 -11.19 -14.85 14.58
N SER A 910 -10.90 -15.37 13.38
CA SER A 910 -9.54 -15.72 12.91
C SER A 910 -8.46 -14.70 13.31
N GLY A 911 -7.37 -15.18 13.94
CA GLY A 911 -6.29 -14.40 14.54
C GLY A 911 -6.44 -14.12 16.05
N GLY A 912 -7.51 -14.60 16.69
CA GLY A 912 -7.76 -14.39 18.12
C GLY A 912 -8.21 -12.97 18.44
N PHE A 913 -8.67 -12.24 17.42
CA PHE A 913 -9.15 -10.87 17.54
C PHE A 913 -10.56 -10.87 18.13
N PRO A 914 -10.77 -10.20 19.27
CA PRO A 914 -12.11 -10.11 19.82
C PRO A 914 -12.92 -9.08 19.07
N PHE A 915 -14.15 -9.44 18.79
CA PHE A 915 -15.12 -8.60 18.12
C PHE A 915 -16.47 -8.64 18.84
N GLN A 916 -17.29 -7.64 18.59
CA GLN A 916 -18.63 -7.52 19.12
C GLN A 916 -19.54 -6.92 18.06
N VAL A 917 -20.80 -7.34 18.04
CA VAL A 917 -21.80 -6.86 17.08
C VAL A 917 -22.93 -6.16 17.84
N GLU A 918 -23.26 -4.94 17.41
CA GLU A 918 -24.45 -4.22 17.85
C GLU A 918 -25.42 -4.08 16.69
N VAL A 919 -26.68 -4.41 16.91
CA VAL A 919 -27.73 -4.30 15.90
C VAL A 919 -28.93 -3.52 16.42
N ALA A 920 -29.63 -2.85 15.51
CA ALA A 920 -30.94 -2.28 15.80
C ALA A 920 -31.87 -2.37 14.60
N ILE A 921 -33.16 -2.53 14.87
CA ILE A 921 -34.24 -2.41 13.90
C ILE A 921 -35.11 -1.24 14.32
N ALA A 922 -35.23 -0.25 13.43
CA ALA A 922 -36.20 0.82 13.51
C ALA A 922 -37.32 0.53 12.50
N TYR A 923 -38.57 0.49 12.97
CA TYR A 923 -39.74 0.15 12.16
C TYR A 923 -40.79 1.28 12.20
N GLY A 924 -41.42 1.55 11.06
CA GLY A 924 -42.50 2.53 10.94
C GLY A 924 -42.05 3.99 11.06
N GLY A 925 -43.02 4.91 11.10
CA GLY A 925 -42.74 6.36 11.13
C GLY A 925 -41.86 6.81 9.97
N ASN A 926 -40.72 7.41 10.28
CA ASN A 926 -39.74 7.86 9.30
C ASN A 926 -38.64 6.84 8.97
N ALA A 927 -38.76 5.58 9.40
CA ALA A 927 -37.83 4.50 9.03
C ALA A 927 -37.95 4.06 7.55
N GLY A 928 -36.85 3.57 6.99
CA GLY A 928 -36.74 3.21 5.57
C GLY A 928 -36.54 4.42 4.65
N ARG A 929 -36.05 4.18 3.43
CA ARG A 929 -35.80 5.21 2.43
C ARG A 929 -37.00 5.40 1.53
N VAL A 930 -37.33 6.64 1.23
CA VAL A 930 -38.38 6.99 0.27
C VAL A 930 -37.92 6.65 -1.16
N VAL A 931 -38.77 6.00 -1.95
CA VAL A 931 -38.43 5.55 -3.32
C VAL A 931 -38.71 6.64 -4.37
N ASN A 932 -39.70 7.52 -4.14
CA ASN A 932 -40.05 8.63 -5.04
C ASN A 932 -40.11 9.97 -4.27
N GLU A 933 -39.41 10.99 -4.75
CA GLU A 933 -39.37 12.35 -4.15
C GLU A 933 -40.64 13.19 -4.44
N THR A 934 -41.58 12.69 -5.23
CA THR A 934 -42.87 13.36 -5.46
C THR A 934 -43.68 13.35 -4.17
N THR A 935 -44.16 14.53 -3.76
CA THR A 935 -45.10 14.70 -2.65
C THR A 935 -46.27 13.74 -2.84
N PRO A 936 -46.58 12.86 -1.88
CA PRO A 936 -47.73 11.97 -2.01
C PRO A 936 -49.00 12.80 -2.14
N LYS A 937 -49.90 12.41 -3.06
CA LYS A 937 -51.27 12.95 -3.08
C LYS A 937 -51.94 12.59 -1.76
N GLU A 938 -52.82 13.46 -1.26
CA GLU A 938 -53.54 13.21 0.01
C GLU A 938 -54.20 11.82 -0.02
N GLY A 939 -53.73 10.93 0.86
CA GLY A 939 -54.23 9.55 1.00
C GLY A 939 -53.34 8.44 0.42
N GLU A 940 -52.26 8.75 -0.30
CA GLU A 940 -51.31 7.73 -0.80
C GLU A 940 -50.21 7.40 0.22
N VAL A 941 -49.98 6.10 0.45
CA VAL A 941 -48.89 5.60 1.31
C VAL A 941 -47.58 5.71 0.53
N GLN A 942 -46.65 6.51 1.04
CA GLN A 942 -45.34 6.68 0.42
C GLN A 942 -44.56 5.35 0.44
N GLU A 943 -44.21 4.83 -0.73
CA GLU A 943 -43.44 3.59 -0.84
C GLU A 943 -42.03 3.77 -0.29
N ARG A 944 -41.65 2.90 0.64
CA ARG A 944 -40.36 2.93 1.34
C ARG A 944 -39.61 1.64 1.14
N ARG A 945 -38.31 1.76 0.85
CA ARG A 945 -37.35 0.65 0.75
C ARG A 945 -36.55 0.50 2.04
N VAL A 946 -36.02 -0.69 2.30
CA VAL A 946 -35.16 -0.94 3.46
C VAL A 946 -33.90 -0.08 3.41
N GLU A 947 -33.51 0.47 4.56
CA GLU A 947 -32.27 1.20 4.75
C GLU A 947 -31.28 0.37 5.56
N ILE A 948 -30.18 -0.06 4.96
CA ILE A 948 -29.10 -0.77 5.68
C ILE A 948 -27.99 0.23 6.02
N MET A 949 -27.82 0.49 7.31
CA MET A 949 -26.75 1.32 7.87
C MET A 949 -25.65 0.42 8.44
N ARG A 950 -24.52 0.42 7.74
CA ARG A 950 -23.35 -0.41 8.07
C ARG A 950 -22.30 0.44 8.77
N TYR A 951 -21.79 -0.04 9.90
CA TYR A 951 -20.74 0.62 10.66
C TYR A 951 -19.63 -0.36 11.03
N SER A 952 -18.42 0.18 11.11
CA SER A 952 -17.23 -0.49 11.61
C SER A 952 -16.59 0.42 12.66
N ASN A 953 -16.42 -0.06 13.88
CA ASN A 953 -15.82 0.70 14.98
C ASN A 953 -16.45 2.09 15.18
N ARG A 954 -17.76 2.25 14.93
CA ARG A 954 -18.52 3.54 14.93
C ARG A 954 -18.29 4.47 13.74
N ALA A 955 -17.51 4.06 12.74
CA ALA A 955 -17.37 4.76 11.48
C ALA A 955 -18.33 4.16 10.41
N PRO A 956 -19.09 4.99 9.68
CA PRO A 956 -20.04 4.49 8.69
C PRO A 956 -19.36 4.00 7.41
N LEU A 957 -19.83 2.85 6.91
CA LEU A 957 -19.38 2.23 5.67
C LEU A 957 -20.31 2.64 4.51
N MET A 958 -19.88 3.63 3.72
CA MET A 958 -20.71 4.27 2.70
C MET A 958 -20.73 3.54 1.35
N PHE A 959 -19.62 2.92 0.95
CA PHE A 959 -19.41 2.35 -0.39
C PHE A 959 -19.35 0.81 -0.36
N ASP A 960 -19.39 0.18 -1.54
CA ASP A 960 -19.18 -1.26 -1.72
C ASP A 960 -20.12 -2.15 -0.88
N ALA A 961 -21.39 -1.75 -0.78
CA ALA A 961 -22.38 -2.47 0.03
C ALA A 961 -22.64 -3.91 -0.43
N GLY A 962 -22.50 -4.21 -1.72
CA GLY A 962 -22.80 -5.54 -2.27
C GLY A 962 -21.84 -6.65 -1.83
N THR A 963 -20.57 -6.33 -1.57
CA THR A 963 -19.55 -7.30 -1.13
C THR A 963 -19.47 -7.46 0.38
N CYS A 964 -20.12 -6.57 1.14
CA CYS A 964 -20.00 -6.50 2.59
C CYS A 964 -20.73 -7.63 3.32
N ALA A 965 -20.07 -8.25 4.30
CA ALA A 965 -20.64 -9.28 5.17
C ALA A 965 -21.95 -8.87 5.84
N ILE A 966 -22.05 -7.64 6.38
CA ILE A 966 -23.30 -7.12 6.96
C ILE A 966 -24.48 -7.20 5.98
N THR A 967 -24.29 -6.76 4.73
CA THR A 967 -25.35 -6.78 3.72
C THR A 967 -25.74 -8.22 3.38
N LYS A 968 -24.74 -9.09 3.20
CA LYS A 968 -24.96 -10.52 2.94
C LYS A 968 -25.70 -11.21 4.09
N ALA A 969 -25.37 -10.86 5.34
CA ALA A 969 -26.04 -11.39 6.52
C ALA A 969 -27.52 -11.00 6.54
N VAL A 970 -27.84 -9.71 6.30
CA VAL A 970 -29.23 -9.23 6.20
C VAL A 970 -30.00 -9.93 5.08
N GLN A 971 -29.38 -10.10 3.91
CA GLN A 971 -30.00 -10.77 2.75
C GLN A 971 -30.20 -12.27 2.96
N SER A 972 -29.36 -12.92 3.77
CA SER A 972 -29.46 -14.35 4.04
C SER A 972 -30.59 -14.76 4.99
N ILE A 973 -31.19 -13.81 5.70
CA ILE A 973 -32.27 -14.07 6.66
C ILE A 973 -33.63 -14.08 5.94
N ASP A 974 -34.46 -15.07 6.24
CA ASP A 974 -35.85 -15.15 5.76
C ASP A 974 -36.77 -14.28 6.63
N TRP A 975 -36.91 -13.00 6.25
CA TRP A 975 -37.68 -12.00 7.00
C TRP A 975 -39.18 -12.28 7.08
N LYS A 976 -39.73 -13.11 6.18
CA LYS A 976 -41.15 -13.52 6.22
C LYS A 976 -41.51 -14.24 7.51
N ARG A 977 -40.56 -15.02 8.06
CA ARG A 977 -40.72 -15.72 9.35
C ARG A 977 -40.90 -14.76 10.52
N TYR A 978 -40.40 -13.53 10.39
CA TYR A 978 -40.47 -12.48 11.40
C TYR A 978 -41.61 -11.49 11.14
N ALA A 979 -42.67 -11.92 10.45
CA ALA A 979 -43.83 -11.09 10.07
C ALA A 979 -43.48 -9.84 9.22
N MET A 980 -42.28 -9.78 8.66
CA MET A 980 -41.80 -8.71 7.77
C MET A 980 -41.77 -9.27 6.35
N GLY A 981 -42.86 -9.12 5.59
CA GLY A 981 -43.09 -9.75 4.29
C GLY A 981 -41.92 -9.64 3.28
N ASP A 982 -41.97 -8.66 2.37
CA ASP A 982 -40.84 -8.35 1.48
C ASP A 982 -39.99 -7.27 2.14
N ILE A 983 -38.81 -7.63 2.65
CA ILE A 983 -37.93 -6.69 3.32
C ILE A 983 -37.51 -5.54 2.40
N ASN A 984 -37.38 -5.77 1.09
CA ASN A 984 -36.88 -4.75 0.18
C ASN A 984 -37.83 -3.54 0.08
N ASN A 985 -39.12 -3.75 0.35
CA ASN A 985 -40.19 -2.75 0.26
C ASN A 985 -40.84 -2.46 1.62
N ALA A 986 -40.08 -2.61 2.71
CA ALA A 986 -40.56 -2.35 4.07
C ALA A 986 -40.02 -1.03 4.63
N PRO A 987 -40.80 -0.29 5.46
CA PRO A 987 -40.36 0.92 6.14
C PRO A 987 -39.45 0.59 7.33
N ILE A 988 -38.28 0.06 7.03
CA ILE A 988 -37.31 -0.47 8.00
C ILE A 988 -35.95 0.20 7.80
N SER A 989 -35.37 0.67 8.90
CA SER A 989 -33.95 1.04 8.97
C SER A 989 -33.20 0.06 9.87
N LEU A 990 -32.23 -0.64 9.31
CA LEU A 990 -31.34 -1.59 9.99
C LEU A 990 -30.03 -0.90 10.34
N PHE A 991 -29.68 -0.87 11.62
CA PHE A 991 -28.38 -0.44 12.11
C PHE A 991 -27.55 -1.66 12.46
N VAL A 992 -26.32 -1.75 11.94
CA VAL A 992 -25.37 -2.82 12.30
C VAL A 992 -23.99 -2.22 12.48
N ASN A 993 -23.44 -2.32 13.69
CA ASN A 993 -22.09 -1.88 14.02
C ASN A 993 -21.22 -3.09 14.39
N PHE A 994 -20.18 -3.31 13.60
CA PHE A 994 -19.15 -4.30 13.86
C PHE A 994 -17.98 -3.64 14.60
N ILE A 995 -17.65 -4.15 15.79
CA ILE A 995 -16.63 -3.58 16.66
C ILE A 995 -15.51 -4.60 16.81
N SER A 996 -14.27 -4.20 16.54
CA SER A 996 -13.10 -5.05 16.76
C SER A 996 -11.83 -4.22 16.90
N ALA A 997 -10.83 -4.78 17.61
CA ALA A 997 -9.47 -4.24 17.62
C ALA A 997 -8.84 -4.30 16.21
N HIS A 998 -9.23 -5.29 15.42
CA HIS A 998 -8.82 -5.46 14.03
C HIS A 998 -10.07 -5.81 13.21
N VAL A 999 -10.42 -5.01 12.20
CA VAL A 999 -11.62 -5.27 11.38
C VAL A 999 -11.17 -5.92 10.07
N PRO A 1000 -11.75 -7.07 9.68
CA PRO A 1000 -11.36 -7.75 8.44
C PRO A 1000 -12.00 -7.03 7.25
N TYR A 1001 -11.33 -6.02 6.70
CA TYR A 1001 -11.84 -5.31 5.52
C TYR A 1001 -11.53 -6.07 4.22
N THR A 1002 -12.40 -5.94 3.21
CA THR A 1002 -12.17 -6.55 1.88
C THR A 1002 -11.12 -5.82 1.04
N GLY A 1003 -10.70 -4.62 1.44
CA GLY A 1003 -9.69 -3.81 0.74
C GLY A 1003 -9.25 -2.60 1.56
N ALA A 1004 -8.16 -1.94 1.15
CA ALA A 1004 -7.58 -0.81 1.91
C ALA A 1004 -8.56 0.30 2.19
N GLY A 1005 -9.49 0.57 1.25
CA GLY A 1005 -10.53 1.59 1.32
C GLY A 1005 -11.48 1.50 2.53
N LYS A 1006 -11.34 0.45 3.38
CA LYS A 1006 -12.17 0.14 4.55
C LYS A 1006 -13.65 0.39 4.33
N THR A 1007 -14.15 0.07 3.13
CA THR A 1007 -15.54 0.34 2.71
C THR A 1007 -16.49 -0.84 2.96
N SER A 1008 -15.94 -2.05 3.09
CA SER A 1008 -16.71 -3.28 3.35
C SER A 1008 -15.94 -4.27 4.21
N ILE A 1009 -16.70 -5.01 5.02
CA ILE A 1009 -16.20 -6.09 5.89
C ILE A 1009 -16.24 -7.41 5.13
N ALA A 1010 -15.18 -8.20 5.27
CA ALA A 1010 -14.98 -9.51 4.65
C ALA A 1010 -15.91 -10.58 5.24
N ASP A 1011 -16.15 -11.60 4.44
CA ASP A 1011 -17.15 -12.66 4.67
C ASP A 1011 -16.53 -13.82 5.44
N GLU A 1012 -16.16 -13.57 6.71
CA GLU A 1012 -15.63 -14.60 7.63
C GLU A 1012 -16.80 -15.36 8.28
N GLU A 1013 -16.64 -16.67 8.49
CA GLU A 1013 -17.72 -17.56 8.94
C GLU A 1013 -18.22 -17.20 10.35
N GLU A 1014 -17.31 -17.00 11.30
CA GLU A 1014 -17.67 -16.66 12.69
C GLU A 1014 -18.34 -15.28 12.78
N VAL A 1015 -17.91 -14.34 11.94
CA VAL A 1015 -18.49 -13.00 11.86
C VAL A 1015 -19.91 -13.07 11.28
N MET A 1016 -20.11 -13.86 10.22
CA MET A 1016 -21.41 -14.04 9.59
C MET A 1016 -22.42 -14.72 10.50
N GLU A 1017 -22.00 -15.75 11.24
CA GLU A 1017 -22.85 -16.44 12.21
C GLU A 1017 -23.32 -15.47 13.30
N GLU A 1018 -22.39 -14.71 13.90
CA GLU A 1018 -22.70 -13.74 14.94
C GLU A 1018 -23.60 -12.59 14.44
N LEU A 1019 -23.37 -12.10 13.22
CA LEU A 1019 -24.23 -11.10 12.58
C LEU A 1019 -25.65 -11.63 12.39
N ARG A 1020 -25.81 -12.88 11.92
CA ARG A 1020 -27.13 -13.51 11.74
C ARG A 1020 -27.86 -13.66 13.07
N LEU A 1021 -27.20 -14.21 14.08
CA LEU A 1021 -27.79 -14.41 15.41
C LEU A 1021 -28.25 -13.08 16.03
N ALA A 1022 -27.43 -12.03 15.91
CA ALA A 1022 -27.80 -10.69 16.37
C ALA A 1022 -29.06 -10.17 15.67
N LEU A 1023 -29.08 -10.20 14.33
CA LEU A 1023 -30.20 -9.74 13.50
C LEU A 1023 -31.50 -10.53 13.75
N MET A 1024 -31.40 -11.84 13.94
CA MET A 1024 -32.56 -12.69 14.26
C MET A 1024 -33.17 -12.29 15.61
N GLN A 1025 -32.36 -11.96 16.62
CA GLN A 1025 -32.86 -11.57 17.94
C GLN A 1025 -33.70 -10.28 17.90
N VAL A 1026 -33.24 -9.26 17.17
CA VAL A 1026 -34.03 -8.02 16.96
C VAL A 1026 -35.21 -8.22 16.01
N GLY A 1027 -35.08 -9.14 15.04
CA GLY A 1027 -36.16 -9.58 14.17
C GLY A 1027 -37.34 -10.15 14.96
N ARG A 1028 -37.08 -11.06 15.92
CA ARG A 1028 -38.10 -11.64 16.81
C ARG A 1028 -38.85 -10.58 17.63
N ARG A 1029 -38.11 -9.61 18.21
CA ARG A 1029 -38.72 -8.51 19.00
C ARG A 1029 -39.64 -7.64 18.15
N THR A 1030 -39.20 -7.30 16.94
CA THR A 1030 -40.00 -6.50 16.00
C THR A 1030 -41.21 -7.27 15.48
N ALA A 1031 -41.08 -8.58 15.22
CA ALA A 1031 -42.17 -9.44 14.78
C ALA A 1031 -43.35 -9.42 15.77
N ARG A 1032 -43.07 -9.51 17.08
CA ARG A 1032 -44.08 -9.41 18.14
C ARG A 1032 -44.90 -8.11 18.03
N TYR A 1033 -44.22 -6.99 17.80
CA TYR A 1033 -44.87 -5.69 17.64
C TYR A 1033 -45.74 -5.61 16.38
N ILE A 1034 -45.25 -6.08 15.23
CA ILE A 1034 -46.01 -6.08 13.97
C ILE A 1034 -47.28 -6.91 14.10
N ILE A 1035 -47.16 -8.11 14.68
CA ILE A 1035 -48.31 -9.01 14.91
C ILE A 1035 -49.33 -8.34 15.84
N LYS A 1036 -48.88 -7.71 16.93
CA LYS A 1036 -49.75 -6.98 17.86
C LYS A 1036 -50.52 -5.87 17.14
N LYS A 1037 -49.82 -5.04 16.37
CA LYS A 1037 -50.42 -3.94 15.60
C LYS A 1037 -51.44 -4.42 14.56
N GLU A 1038 -51.16 -5.54 13.89
CA GLU A 1038 -52.07 -6.11 12.90
C GLU A 1038 -53.32 -6.71 13.55
N LYS A 1039 -53.18 -7.38 14.71
CA LYS A 1039 -54.31 -7.83 15.53
C LYS A 1039 -55.18 -6.64 15.95
N GLU A 1040 -54.59 -5.55 16.43
CA GLU A 1040 -55.31 -4.33 16.80
C GLU A 1040 -56.06 -3.72 15.62
N LYS A 1041 -55.43 -3.68 14.43
CA LYS A 1041 -56.08 -3.19 13.20
C LYS A 1041 -57.29 -4.05 12.81
N ILE A 1042 -57.14 -5.38 12.81
CA ILE A 1042 -58.23 -6.32 12.54
C ILE A 1042 -59.37 -6.10 13.54
N LYS A 1043 -59.05 -5.86 14.81
CA LYS A 1043 -60.04 -5.58 15.87
C LYS A 1043 -60.78 -4.26 15.65
N GLN A 1044 -60.09 -3.18 15.30
CA GLN A 1044 -60.72 -1.91 14.95
C GLN A 1044 -61.63 -2.05 13.72
N GLU A 1045 -61.20 -2.82 12.72
CA GLU A 1045 -61.99 -3.07 11.52
C GLU A 1045 -63.23 -3.92 11.82
N LYS A 1046 -63.10 -4.99 12.61
CA LYS A 1046 -64.24 -5.75 13.14
C LYS A 1046 -65.21 -4.86 13.89
N LYS A 1047 -64.73 -3.99 14.79
CA LYS A 1047 -65.57 -3.03 15.52
C LYS A 1047 -66.30 -2.10 14.54
N ARG A 1048 -65.61 -1.52 13.57
CA ARG A 1048 -66.23 -0.65 12.54
C ARG A 1048 -67.30 -1.38 11.72
N VAL A 1049 -67.01 -2.62 11.33
CA VAL A 1049 -67.93 -3.49 10.59
C VAL A 1049 -69.17 -3.78 11.44
N PHE A 1050 -69.01 -4.24 12.68
CA PHE A 1050 -70.12 -4.52 13.58
C PHE A 1050 -70.97 -3.28 13.87
N MET A 1051 -70.37 -2.10 14.02
CA MET A 1051 -71.12 -0.84 14.18
C MET A 1051 -71.99 -0.53 12.95
N LYS A 1052 -71.48 -0.73 11.73
CA LYS A 1052 -72.25 -0.54 10.50
C LYS A 1052 -73.39 -1.55 10.36
N TYR A 1053 -73.12 -2.83 10.60
CA TYR A 1053 -74.14 -3.88 10.53
C TYR A 1053 -75.17 -3.75 11.64
N ALA A 1054 -74.81 -3.24 12.83
CA ALA A 1054 -75.76 -3.02 13.91
C ALA A 1054 -76.88 -2.05 13.50
N ILE A 1055 -76.56 -1.01 12.72
CA ILE A 1055 -77.55 -0.04 12.20
C ILE A 1055 -78.49 -0.72 11.19
N GLU A 1056 -77.95 -1.44 10.22
CA GLU A 1056 -78.74 -2.14 9.19
C GLU A 1056 -79.62 -3.25 9.78
N VAL A 1057 -79.08 -4.03 10.72
CA VAL A 1057 -79.82 -5.09 11.42
C VAL A 1057 -80.89 -4.49 12.33
N ALA A 1058 -80.61 -3.38 13.03
CA ALA A 1058 -81.62 -2.70 13.85
C ALA A 1058 -82.79 -2.19 13.00
N ARG A 1059 -82.52 -1.67 11.80
CA ARG A 1059 -83.55 -1.26 10.84
C ARG A 1059 -84.39 -2.45 10.35
N ALA A 1060 -83.74 -3.51 9.85
CA ALA A 1060 -84.45 -4.69 9.33
C ALA A 1060 -85.27 -5.41 10.42
N VAL A 1061 -84.72 -5.54 11.63
CA VAL A 1061 -85.43 -6.15 12.78
C VAL A 1061 -86.55 -5.23 13.28
N GLY A 1062 -86.37 -3.91 13.25
CA GLY A 1062 -87.42 -2.94 13.56
C GLY A 1062 -88.61 -3.05 12.61
N GLU A 1063 -88.34 -3.14 11.30
CA GLU A 1063 -89.36 -3.35 10.26
C GLU A 1063 -90.10 -4.69 10.44
N LEU A 1064 -89.39 -5.79 10.72
CA LEU A 1064 -89.97 -7.12 10.93
C LEU A 1064 -90.79 -7.25 12.23
N THR A 1065 -90.34 -6.60 13.31
CA THR A 1065 -90.94 -6.74 14.65
C THR A 1065 -91.90 -5.61 15.04
N LYS A 1066 -92.07 -4.60 14.18
CA LYS A 1066 -92.85 -3.36 14.41
C LYS A 1066 -92.44 -2.60 15.68
N LYS A 1067 -91.18 -2.74 16.10
CA LYS A 1067 -90.62 -2.05 17.28
C LYS A 1067 -89.70 -0.92 16.82
N ASP A 1068 -89.60 0.10 17.67
CA ASP A 1068 -88.75 1.28 17.42
C ASP A 1068 -87.28 0.88 17.15
N PRO A 1069 -86.77 1.11 15.92
CA PRO A 1069 -85.40 0.74 15.53
C PRO A 1069 -84.33 1.35 16.44
N ALA A 1070 -84.56 2.56 16.96
CA ALA A 1070 -83.59 3.26 17.80
C ALA A 1070 -83.34 2.55 19.14
N LYS A 1071 -84.36 1.90 19.71
CA LYS A 1071 -84.23 1.10 20.94
C LYS A 1071 -83.50 -0.22 20.70
N ILE A 1072 -83.65 -0.80 19.51
CA ILE A 1072 -82.99 -2.05 19.11
C ILE A 1072 -81.52 -1.79 18.81
N GLU A 1073 -81.22 -0.69 18.11
CA GLU A 1073 -79.87 -0.24 17.82
C GLU A 1073 -79.07 -0.04 19.10
N LYS A 1074 -79.62 0.70 20.08
CA LYS A 1074 -78.94 0.93 21.37
C LYS A 1074 -78.61 -0.37 22.10
N LYS A 1075 -79.54 -1.35 22.10
CA LYS A 1075 -79.29 -2.67 22.71
C LYS A 1075 -78.25 -3.49 21.95
N LEU A 1076 -78.24 -3.45 20.62
CA LEU A 1076 -77.24 -4.14 19.80
C LEU A 1076 -75.85 -3.54 20.00
N LEU A 1077 -75.75 -2.21 20.06
CA LEU A 1077 -74.50 -1.51 20.36
C LEU A 1077 -73.96 -1.86 21.75
N ASP A 1078 -74.82 -1.92 22.77
CA ASP A 1078 -74.44 -2.34 24.12
C ASP A 1078 -73.92 -3.79 24.16
N ILE A 1079 -74.52 -4.70 23.39
CA ILE A 1079 -74.07 -6.10 23.27
C ILE A 1079 -72.69 -6.17 22.60
N VAL A 1080 -72.49 -5.43 21.51
CA VAL A 1080 -71.21 -5.38 20.79
C VAL A 1080 -70.11 -4.82 21.69
N ILE A 1081 -70.38 -3.74 22.43
CA ILE A 1081 -69.41 -3.13 23.35
C ILE A 1081 -69.05 -4.09 24.50
N LYS A 1082 -70.04 -4.78 25.09
CA LYS A 1082 -69.77 -5.76 26.17
C LYS A 1082 -68.92 -6.93 25.69
N ARG A 1083 -69.19 -7.46 24.49
CA ARG A 1083 -68.44 -8.60 23.94
C ARG A 1083 -67.00 -8.22 23.61
N LEU A 1084 -66.77 -7.04 23.03
CA LEU A 1084 -65.43 -6.53 22.75
C LEU A 1084 -64.61 -6.29 24.03
N LYS A 1085 -65.26 -5.85 25.13
CA LYS A 1085 -64.60 -5.69 26.44
C LYS A 1085 -64.21 -7.01 27.11
N LEU A 1086 -65.05 -8.05 26.98
CA LEU A 1086 -64.73 -9.39 27.50
C LEU A 1086 -63.56 -10.03 26.74
N GLU A 1087 -63.52 -9.86 25.42
CA GLU A 1087 -62.38 -10.28 24.59
C GLU A 1087 -61.10 -9.52 25.00
N GLU A 1088 -61.19 -8.23 25.35
CA GLU A 1088 -60.05 -7.44 25.86
C GLU A 1088 -59.47 -7.96 27.18
N GLU A 1089 -60.32 -8.38 28.11
CA GLU A 1089 -59.88 -8.90 29.41
C GLU A 1089 -59.28 -10.31 29.30
N GLN A 1090 -59.77 -11.14 28.38
CA GLN A 1090 -59.17 -12.44 28.08
C GLN A 1090 -57.80 -12.29 27.39
N GLU A 1091 -57.71 -11.43 26.38
CA GLU A 1091 -56.45 -11.20 25.66
C GLU A 1091 -55.37 -10.58 26.56
N LYS A 1092 -55.72 -9.66 27.47
CA LYS A 1092 -54.76 -9.11 28.44
C LYS A 1092 -54.20 -10.17 29.40
N LYS A 1093 -55.00 -11.19 29.74
CA LYS A 1093 -54.54 -12.33 30.55
C LYS A 1093 -53.62 -13.25 29.76
N GLU A 1094 -53.89 -13.46 28.47
CA GLU A 1094 -53.02 -14.22 27.57
C GLU A 1094 -51.70 -13.48 27.27
N GLU A 1095 -51.74 -12.15 27.09
CA GLU A 1095 -50.53 -11.32 26.88
C GLU A 1095 -49.61 -11.31 28.11
N ALA A 1096 -50.16 -11.22 29.31
CA ALA A 1096 -49.37 -11.27 30.55
C ALA A 1096 -48.66 -12.64 30.74
N ALA A 1097 -49.25 -13.73 30.23
CA ALA A 1097 -48.63 -15.05 30.25
C ALA A 1097 -47.51 -15.23 29.20
N LEU A 1098 -47.56 -14.47 28.10
CA LEU A 1098 -46.57 -14.49 27.01
C LEU A 1098 -45.32 -13.65 27.28
N GLU A 1099 -45.38 -12.70 28.22
CA GLU A 1099 -44.21 -11.91 28.62
C GLU A 1099 -43.20 -12.68 29.49
N GLU A 1100 -43.58 -13.86 30.03
CA GLU A 1100 -42.75 -14.69 30.92
C GLU A 1100 -42.10 -15.93 30.26
N GLU A 1101 -42.35 -16.25 28.98
CA GLU A 1101 -41.89 -17.51 28.36
C GLU A 1101 -40.64 -17.43 27.44
N ASP A 1102 -39.86 -18.53 27.45
CA ASP A 1102 -38.62 -18.77 26.70
C ASP A 1102 -38.71 -18.57 25.17
N ASP A 1103 -37.62 -18.05 24.58
CA ASP A 1103 -37.46 -17.74 23.15
C ASP A 1103 -37.79 -18.94 22.20
N GLU A 1104 -37.69 -20.20 22.66
CA GLU A 1104 -37.99 -21.41 21.86
C GLU A 1104 -39.49 -21.69 21.65
N LYS A 1105 -40.35 -21.37 22.62
CA LYS A 1105 -41.81 -21.55 22.48
C LYS A 1105 -42.39 -20.50 21.53
N LEU A 1106 -41.85 -19.28 21.59
CA LEU A 1106 -42.15 -18.15 20.72
C LEU A 1106 -41.91 -18.48 19.23
N GLU A 1107 -40.84 -19.20 18.91
CA GLU A 1107 -40.52 -19.61 17.53
C GLU A 1107 -41.57 -20.59 16.97
N LYS A 1108 -41.99 -21.58 17.78
CA LYS A 1108 -43.05 -22.54 17.43
C LYS A 1108 -44.42 -21.86 17.27
N GLU A 1109 -44.69 -20.81 18.05
CA GLU A 1109 -45.95 -20.07 17.97
C GLU A 1109 -45.97 -19.08 16.78
N LEU A 1110 -44.86 -18.40 16.52
CA LEU A 1110 -44.66 -17.58 15.31
C LEU A 1110 -44.82 -18.42 14.05
N GLU A 1111 -44.24 -19.62 13.98
CA GLU A 1111 -44.44 -20.53 12.86
C GLU A 1111 -45.91 -20.93 12.67
N LYS A 1112 -46.63 -21.21 13.75
CA LYS A 1112 -48.07 -21.52 13.69
C LYS A 1112 -48.88 -20.33 13.18
N LEU A 1113 -48.57 -19.12 13.63
CA LEU A 1113 -49.24 -17.88 13.23
C LEU A 1113 -48.96 -17.53 11.76
N VAL A 1114 -47.72 -17.65 11.30
CA VAL A 1114 -47.34 -17.44 9.88
C VAL A 1114 -48.04 -18.47 8.99
N LYS A 1115 -48.05 -19.75 9.37
CA LYS A 1115 -48.78 -20.81 8.64
C LYS A 1115 -50.29 -20.53 8.57
N LYS A 1116 -50.89 -20.01 9.65
CA LYS A 1116 -52.31 -19.63 9.68
C LYS A 1116 -52.59 -18.44 8.74
N LYS A 1117 -51.69 -17.45 8.70
CA LYS A 1117 -51.78 -16.27 7.83
C LYS A 1117 -51.63 -16.64 6.35
N ASP A 1118 -50.67 -17.50 6.00
CA ASP A 1118 -50.50 -18.04 4.65
C ASP A 1118 -51.74 -18.85 4.18
N ALA A 1119 -52.38 -19.58 5.11
CA ALA A 1119 -53.62 -20.30 4.83
C ALA A 1119 -54.81 -19.35 4.59
N GLU A 1120 -54.92 -18.25 5.34
CA GLU A 1120 -55.94 -17.22 5.15
C GLU A 1120 -55.73 -16.42 3.86
N GLU A 1121 -54.49 -16.01 3.54
CA GLU A 1121 -54.18 -15.37 2.26
C GLU A 1121 -54.47 -16.27 1.05
N LYS A 1122 -54.16 -17.57 1.14
CA LYS A 1122 -54.52 -18.55 0.11
C LYS A 1122 -56.03 -18.70 -0.04
N LYS A 1123 -56.80 -18.64 1.05
CA LYS A 1123 -58.27 -18.61 1.00
C LYS A 1123 -58.81 -17.35 0.33
N ILE A 1124 -58.23 -16.17 0.61
CA ILE A 1124 -58.64 -14.89 0.01
C ILE A 1124 -58.28 -14.84 -1.48
N LYS A 1125 -57.07 -15.29 -1.87
CA LYS A 1125 -56.65 -15.40 -3.28
C LYS A 1125 -57.46 -16.46 -4.04
N GLY A 1126 -57.83 -17.56 -3.39
CA GLY A 1126 -58.75 -18.57 -3.91
C GLY A 1126 -60.17 -18.03 -4.11
N GLY A 1127 -60.65 -17.18 -3.19
CA GLY A 1127 -61.92 -16.47 -3.28
C GLY A 1127 -61.95 -15.47 -4.45
N LYS A 1128 -60.87 -14.69 -4.65
CA LYS A 1128 -60.73 -13.78 -5.81
C LYS A 1128 -60.60 -14.52 -7.15
N LYS A 1129 -60.02 -15.73 -7.17
CA LYS A 1129 -60.02 -16.59 -8.37
C LYS A 1129 -61.40 -17.18 -8.65
N LYS A 1130 -62.17 -17.57 -7.62
CA LYS A 1130 -63.56 -18.02 -7.78
C LYS A 1130 -64.50 -16.88 -8.20
N SER A 1131 -64.31 -15.65 -7.68
CA SER A 1131 -65.10 -14.48 -8.10
C SER A 1131 -64.76 -14.02 -9.53
N LYS A 1132 -63.48 -14.09 -9.95
CA LYS A 1132 -63.07 -13.84 -11.34
C LYS A 1132 -63.50 -14.95 -12.31
N LYS A 1133 -63.74 -16.16 -11.82
CA LYS A 1133 -64.26 -17.27 -12.64
C LYS A 1133 -65.78 -17.18 -12.76
N ALA A 1134 -66.49 -16.85 -11.68
CA ALA A 1134 -67.93 -16.55 -11.68
C ALA A 1134 -68.27 -15.31 -12.53
N ALA A 1135 -67.44 -14.25 -12.50
CA ALA A 1135 -67.61 -13.07 -13.36
C ALA A 1135 -67.21 -13.31 -14.83
N LYS A 1136 -66.57 -14.45 -15.15
CA LYS A 1136 -66.29 -14.87 -16.53
C LYS A 1136 -67.34 -15.83 -17.06
N GLU A 1137 -67.95 -16.63 -16.20
CA GLU A 1137 -69.05 -17.54 -16.53
C GLU A 1137 -70.40 -16.79 -16.62
N SER A 1138 -70.53 -15.59 -16.04
CA SER A 1138 -71.72 -14.73 -16.18
C SER A 1138 -71.70 -13.78 -17.39
N ASP A 1139 -70.60 -13.72 -18.14
CA ASP A 1139 -70.47 -12.93 -19.37
C ASP A 1139 -70.67 -13.81 -20.63
N ASP A 1140 -70.83 -15.13 -20.47
CA ASP A 1140 -71.04 -16.14 -21.53
C ASP A 1140 -72.45 -16.81 -21.48
N GLU A 1141 -73.36 -16.33 -20.62
CA GLU A 1141 -74.83 -16.57 -20.67
C GLU A 1141 -75.55 -15.24 -20.91
#